data_AF-A0A2S8BER9-F1
#
_entry.id   AF-A0A2S8BER9-F1
#
_cell.length_a   1.000
_cell.length_b   1.000
_cell.length_c   1.000
_cell.angle_alpha   90.00
_cell.angle_beta   90.00
_cell.angle_gamma   90.00
#
_symmetry.space_group_name_H-M   'P 1'
#
loop_
_entity.id
_entity.type
_entity.pdbx_description
1 polymer ?
#
loop_
_entity_poly.entity_id
_entity_poly.type
_entity_poly.pdbx_seq_one_letter_code
_entity_poly.pdbx_strand_id
1 'polypeptide(L)'
;MTESPTRGSLAPLLPGGEPVESLLRGAQFFTVGTPTPDHREVHRHGGRAAEEFYRERWRHGKVVRSTHGVNCTGSCSWKVYVKEGIITWETQQTDYPSVGPDMPEYEPRGCPRGASFSWYTYSPSRIRYPYVRQPLLEMWREARQRLGDPVEAWADITADPVRAARYKHARGKGGFLRSTWAEVSELIAAAHVHTIKTYGPDRVVGFSPIPAMSQVSYAAGTRFLSMIGGTILSFYDWYADMPLASPQVFGDQTDVPESGDWWNAAYLIIWGTNLPITRTPDAHFMVEARYRGQKVVVVSPDYSDHTKFADDWLACAPGTDGALAMAMGHVILAEFFRDRQVPYFQRYVKTYTDLPFLVTLRKRQDAYVPDRFLTAADLGDTGDGAQHRTVLLDSATGQPFFPNGTLADHYSESGQGKWNLELGDVDPQLTLYGGHDEAVPIDLPRFDIGDTEGGGAVRRGVPVRRLGVRLVTTVFDLLMAQYAVPRDGLPGQWPSGYDDAAQPYTPAWQQAITSVPAAAATRVAREFARSAECSGGRGMIAMGAGTNHWFHSDQIYRTFFTLTMLCGCQGVNGGGWAHYVGQEKVRPLTGWQQVAFALDWQRPTRHMTGTSFFYLHTDQWRYEQFGADELSSRWARGCSPAGPWPTRWPSRRGWVGRPRIRCSTAIPWTWPTPPPTPAKASPTT
;
A
#
# COMPACT_ATOMS: atom_id res chain seq x y z
N MET A 1 -68.65 2.64 -24.61
CA MET A 1 -68.19 1.99 -25.85
C MET A 1 -66.84 1.34 -25.58
N THR A 2 -66.74 0.06 -25.95
CA THR A 2 -65.54 -0.77 -26.10
C THR A 2 -64.70 -1.08 -24.86
N GLU A 3 -65.08 -2.17 -24.22
CA GLU A 3 -64.18 -3.23 -23.72
C GLU A 3 -63.24 -3.73 -24.84
N SER A 4 -62.03 -4.16 -24.49
CA SER A 4 -61.63 -5.57 -24.60
C SER A 4 -60.27 -5.83 -23.91
N PRO A 5 -60.05 -7.02 -23.31
CA PRO A 5 -59.02 -7.31 -22.31
C PRO A 5 -57.87 -8.17 -22.86
N THR A 6 -56.88 -8.50 -22.03
CA THR A 6 -56.37 -9.88 -21.83
C THR A 6 -55.22 -9.92 -20.82
N ARG A 7 -55.54 -10.34 -19.59
CA ARG A 7 -54.56 -10.94 -18.66
C ARG A 7 -54.41 -12.40 -19.04
N GLY A 8 -53.17 -12.80 -19.30
CA GLY A 8 -52.79 -14.18 -19.60
C GLY A 8 -52.87 -15.10 -18.38
N SER A 9 -53.36 -16.31 -18.66
CA SER A 9 -53.03 -17.58 -18.00
C SER A 9 -53.10 -17.64 -16.48
N LEU A 10 -54.32 -17.69 -15.95
CA LEU A 10 -54.64 -18.61 -14.87
C LEU A 10 -55.15 -19.90 -15.51
N ALA A 11 -54.77 -21.06 -14.98
CA ALA A 11 -55.37 -22.34 -15.37
C ALA A 11 -56.90 -22.21 -15.38
N PRO A 12 -57.62 -22.87 -16.31
CA PRO A 12 -59.08 -22.74 -16.37
C PRO A 12 -59.64 -23.14 -15.01
N LEU A 13 -60.28 -22.20 -14.33
CA LEU A 13 -61.13 -22.50 -13.18
C LEU A 13 -62.09 -23.59 -13.66
N LEU A 14 -62.05 -24.77 -13.02
CA LEU A 14 -62.97 -25.85 -13.30
C LEU A 14 -64.40 -25.26 -13.38
N PRO A 15 -65.19 -25.61 -14.40
CA PRO A 15 -66.51 -25.01 -14.58
C PRO A 15 -67.34 -25.25 -13.31
N GLY A 16 -67.73 -24.14 -12.67
CA GLY A 16 -68.58 -24.19 -11.48
C GLY A 16 -69.93 -24.83 -11.84
N GLY A 17 -70.35 -25.82 -11.07
CA GLY A 17 -71.56 -26.59 -11.32
C GLY A 17 -71.61 -27.85 -10.43
N GLU A 18 -72.82 -28.33 -10.16
CA GLU A 18 -73.11 -29.39 -9.19
C GLU A 18 -72.22 -30.66 -9.30
N PRO A 19 -71.86 -31.16 -10.49
CA PRO A 19 -71.02 -32.37 -10.60
C PRO A 19 -69.57 -32.17 -10.11
N VAL A 20 -68.99 -31.00 -10.37
CA VAL A 20 -67.61 -30.67 -9.93
C VAL A 20 -67.58 -30.41 -8.43
N GLU A 21 -68.57 -29.69 -7.90
CA GLU A 21 -68.70 -29.47 -6.45
C GLU A 21 -68.98 -30.77 -5.68
N SER A 22 -69.79 -31.67 -6.24
CA SER A 22 -70.08 -32.99 -5.66
C SER A 22 -68.82 -33.86 -5.61
N LEU A 23 -67.98 -33.82 -6.66
CA LEU A 23 -66.69 -34.51 -6.68
C LEU A 23 -65.70 -33.93 -5.65
N LEU A 24 -65.61 -32.60 -5.54
CA LEU A 24 -64.75 -31.93 -4.56
C LEU A 24 -65.23 -32.18 -3.11
N ARG A 25 -66.54 -32.23 -2.87
CA ARG A 25 -67.11 -32.69 -1.60
C ARG A 25 -66.82 -34.17 -1.36
N GLY A 26 -66.82 -35.02 -2.39
CA GLY A 26 -66.44 -36.44 -2.26
C GLY A 26 -64.97 -36.61 -1.87
N ALA A 27 -64.08 -35.77 -2.41
CA ALA A 27 -62.64 -35.80 -2.11
C ALA A 27 -62.32 -35.57 -0.62
N GLN A 28 -63.19 -34.86 0.12
CA GLN A 28 -63.02 -34.62 1.56
C GLN A 28 -62.98 -35.92 2.39
N PHE A 29 -63.60 -36.99 1.91
CA PHE A 29 -63.58 -38.31 2.57
C PHE A 29 -62.30 -39.11 2.30
N PHE A 30 -61.52 -38.69 1.30
CA PHE A 30 -60.29 -39.36 0.87
C PHE A 30 -59.01 -38.59 1.24
N THR A 31 -59.14 -37.34 1.70
CA THR A 31 -58.01 -36.49 2.13
C THR A 31 -58.13 -36.10 3.59
N VAL A 32 -57.11 -36.42 4.40
CA VAL A 32 -57.05 -36.02 5.81
C VAL A 32 -56.87 -34.49 5.91
N GLY A 33 -57.74 -33.81 6.66
CA GLY A 33 -57.67 -32.36 6.94
C GLY A 33 -59.05 -31.70 7.04
N THR A 34 -59.07 -30.40 7.33
CA THR A 34 -60.30 -29.58 7.41
C THR A 34 -60.45 -28.80 6.10
N PRO A 35 -61.43 -29.13 5.24
CA PRO A 35 -61.68 -28.36 4.02
C PRO A 35 -62.27 -26.98 4.33
N THR A 36 -61.99 -25.99 3.49
CA THR A 36 -62.70 -24.70 3.51
C THR A 36 -64.17 -24.87 3.09
N PRO A 37 -65.09 -23.93 3.44
CA PRO A 37 -66.51 -24.03 3.09
C PRO A 37 -66.80 -24.13 1.59
N ASP A 38 -65.89 -23.65 0.74
CA ASP A 38 -65.94 -23.76 -0.72
C ASP A 38 -65.19 -24.99 -1.27
N HIS A 39 -64.62 -25.82 -0.39
CA HIS A 39 -63.88 -27.05 -0.68
C HIS A 39 -62.66 -26.88 -1.61
N ARG A 40 -62.12 -25.65 -1.73
CA ARG A 40 -60.95 -25.35 -2.57
C ARG A 40 -59.61 -25.54 -1.88
N GLU A 41 -59.58 -25.47 -0.56
CA GLU A 41 -58.41 -25.73 0.26
C GLU A 41 -58.70 -26.82 1.29
N VAL A 42 -57.66 -27.56 1.69
CA VAL A 42 -57.72 -28.49 2.82
C VAL A 42 -56.61 -28.13 3.79
N HIS A 43 -56.99 -27.63 4.96
CA HIS A 43 -56.05 -27.24 6.02
C HIS A 43 -55.69 -28.49 6.82
N ARG A 44 -54.40 -28.79 6.91
CA ARG A 44 -53.89 -29.96 7.64
C ARG A 44 -53.11 -29.52 8.86
N HIS A 45 -53.39 -30.15 9.99
CA HIS A 45 -52.58 -30.02 11.20
C HIS A 45 -51.64 -31.23 11.31
N GLY A 46 -50.34 -30.99 11.44
CA GLY A 46 -49.33 -32.05 11.55
C GLY A 46 -48.74 -32.52 10.22
N GLY A 47 -48.13 -33.71 10.19
CA GLY A 47 -47.52 -34.29 8.99
C GLY A 47 -46.19 -33.65 8.53
N ARG A 48 -45.64 -32.72 9.32
CA ARG A 48 -44.40 -31.97 9.00
C ARG A 48 -43.15 -32.45 9.76
N ALA A 49 -43.18 -33.67 10.31
CA ALA A 49 -42.08 -34.22 11.10
C ALA A 49 -40.76 -34.34 10.31
N ALA A 50 -40.82 -34.49 8.99
CA ALA A 50 -39.64 -34.51 8.12
C ALA A 50 -38.79 -33.22 8.20
N GLU A 51 -39.38 -32.10 8.62
CA GLU A 51 -38.64 -30.85 8.84
C GLU A 51 -37.61 -30.95 9.98
N GLU A 52 -37.79 -31.91 10.90
CA GLU A 52 -36.86 -32.12 12.02
C GLU A 52 -35.47 -32.50 11.53
N PHE A 53 -35.36 -33.18 10.39
CA PHE A 53 -34.08 -33.49 9.76
C PHE A 53 -33.21 -32.23 9.54
N TYR A 54 -33.80 -31.16 9.01
CA TYR A 54 -33.08 -29.90 8.77
C TYR A 54 -32.87 -29.10 10.06
N ARG A 55 -33.82 -29.15 11.01
CA ARG A 55 -33.65 -28.51 12.33
C ARG A 55 -32.47 -29.13 13.08
N GLU A 56 -32.41 -30.46 13.11
CA GLU A 56 -31.31 -31.19 13.71
C GLU A 56 -29.99 -30.88 13.02
N ARG A 57 -29.95 -30.77 11.68
CA ARG A 57 -28.74 -30.34 10.97
C ARG A 57 -28.20 -28.99 11.48
N TRP A 58 -29.06 -28.01 11.73
CA TRP A 58 -28.68 -26.69 12.24
C TRP A 58 -28.29 -26.68 13.72
N ARG A 59 -28.90 -27.54 14.54
CA ARG A 59 -28.56 -27.69 15.97
C ARG A 59 -27.08 -28.06 16.13
N HIS A 60 -26.45 -27.48 17.13
CA HIS A 60 -25.02 -27.59 17.42
C HIS A 60 -24.79 -27.58 18.94
N GLY A 61 -23.62 -28.08 19.38
CA GLY A 61 -23.31 -28.20 20.80
C GLY A 61 -22.78 -26.91 21.42
N LYS A 62 -21.91 -26.18 20.70
CA LYS A 62 -21.39 -24.88 21.14
C LYS A 62 -20.98 -23.99 19.99
N VAL A 63 -20.83 -22.70 20.29
CA VAL A 63 -20.26 -21.69 19.40
C VAL A 63 -19.03 -21.07 20.06
N VAL A 64 -17.95 -20.93 19.32
CA VAL A 64 -16.69 -20.33 19.79
C VAL A 64 -16.37 -19.11 18.94
N ARG A 65 -15.99 -17.99 19.58
CA ARG A 65 -15.50 -16.82 18.85
C ARG A 65 -14.08 -17.08 18.35
N SER A 66 -13.85 -16.83 17.07
CA SER A 66 -12.52 -16.86 16.47
C SER A 66 -12.39 -15.78 15.38
N THR A 67 -11.24 -15.72 14.74
CA THR A 67 -10.95 -14.93 13.53
C THR A 67 -10.00 -15.69 12.61
N HIS A 68 -9.66 -15.11 11.46
CA HIS A 68 -8.77 -15.71 10.47
C HIS A 68 -7.42 -15.01 10.48
N GLY A 69 -6.36 -15.72 10.89
CA GLY A 69 -4.98 -15.23 10.86
C GLY A 69 -4.36 -15.25 9.46
N VAL A 70 -4.97 -14.52 8.53
CA VAL A 70 -4.57 -14.42 7.12
C VAL A 70 -4.43 -12.95 6.73
N ASN A 71 -3.49 -12.64 5.83
CA ASN A 71 -3.20 -11.28 5.39
C ASN A 71 -4.32 -10.76 4.46
N CYS A 72 -5.45 -10.36 5.02
CA CYS A 72 -6.61 -9.93 4.24
C CYS A 72 -7.18 -8.57 4.64
N THR A 73 -6.69 -7.94 5.71
CA THR A 73 -7.21 -6.71 6.35
C THR A 73 -8.61 -6.80 6.96
N GLY A 74 -9.35 -7.87 6.69
CA GLY A 74 -10.74 -7.99 7.11
C GLY A 74 -10.90 -8.02 8.64
N SER A 75 -9.99 -8.69 9.36
CA SER A 75 -10.03 -8.83 10.82
C SER A 75 -11.41 -9.20 11.38
N CYS A 76 -12.17 -10.01 10.62
CA CYS A 76 -13.57 -10.31 10.91
C CYS A 76 -13.66 -11.33 12.07
N SER A 77 -14.58 -11.09 13.00
CA SER A 77 -14.92 -12.03 14.06
C SER A 77 -15.98 -13.02 13.56
N TRP A 78 -15.81 -14.31 13.88
CA TRP A 78 -16.67 -15.41 13.43
C TRP A 78 -17.19 -16.25 14.61
N LYS A 79 -18.40 -16.77 14.43
CA LYS A 79 -19.04 -17.83 15.21
C LYS A 79 -18.60 -19.16 14.61
N VAL A 80 -17.72 -19.88 15.29
CA VAL A 80 -17.29 -21.23 14.89
C VAL A 80 -18.21 -22.26 15.57
N TYR A 81 -18.96 -23.02 14.77
CA TYR A 81 -19.94 -23.99 15.27
C TYR A 81 -19.27 -25.34 15.49
N VAL A 82 -19.48 -25.91 16.66
CA VAL A 82 -19.03 -27.25 17.02
C VAL A 82 -20.24 -28.13 17.27
N LYS A 83 -20.34 -29.23 16.52
CA LYS A 83 -21.37 -30.25 16.69
C LYS A 83 -20.67 -31.59 16.92
N GLU A 84 -21.09 -32.33 17.94
CA GLU A 84 -20.54 -33.66 18.25
C GLU A 84 -18.99 -33.67 18.36
N GLY A 85 -18.42 -32.61 18.94
CA GLY A 85 -16.97 -32.48 19.13
C GLY A 85 -16.17 -32.08 17.89
N ILE A 86 -16.81 -31.89 16.73
CA ILE A 86 -16.16 -31.44 15.49
C ILE A 86 -16.62 -30.04 15.07
N ILE A 87 -15.67 -29.22 14.60
CA ILE A 87 -15.98 -27.98 13.87
C ILE A 87 -16.76 -28.34 12.58
N THR A 88 -17.92 -27.72 12.36
CA THR A 88 -18.77 -28.04 11.20
C THR A 88 -18.87 -26.90 10.18
N TRP A 89 -19.14 -25.68 10.62
CA TRP A 89 -19.22 -24.48 9.78
C TRP A 89 -18.96 -23.23 10.63
N GLU A 90 -18.97 -22.07 9.98
CA GLU A 90 -18.85 -20.77 10.62
C GLU A 90 -19.81 -19.75 10.00
N THR A 91 -20.29 -18.83 10.82
CA THR A 91 -21.04 -17.63 10.37
C THR A 91 -20.44 -16.42 11.05
N GLN A 92 -20.67 -15.24 10.51
CA GLN A 92 -20.09 -14.02 11.06
C GLN A 92 -20.63 -13.71 12.46
N GLN A 93 -19.79 -13.10 13.30
CA GLN A 93 -20.25 -12.35 14.45
C GLN A 93 -20.82 -11.01 14.00
N THR A 94 -21.79 -10.51 14.73
CA THR A 94 -22.51 -9.26 14.42
C THR A 94 -22.55 -8.31 15.61
N ASP A 95 -21.71 -8.56 16.62
CA ASP A 95 -21.69 -7.85 17.90
C ASP A 95 -20.45 -6.96 18.04
N TYR A 96 -19.98 -6.39 16.94
CA TYR A 96 -19.01 -5.29 17.01
C TYR A 96 -19.63 -4.13 17.80
N PRO A 97 -18.84 -3.37 18.57
CA PRO A 97 -19.33 -2.16 19.22
C PRO A 97 -19.96 -1.22 18.17
N SER A 98 -21.14 -0.70 18.49
CA SER A 98 -21.88 0.20 17.58
C SER A 98 -21.07 1.46 17.29
N VAL A 99 -21.13 1.92 16.04
CA VAL A 99 -20.52 3.18 15.60
C VAL A 99 -21.41 4.41 15.80
N GLY A 100 -22.61 4.22 16.36
CA GLY A 100 -23.61 5.25 16.55
C GLY A 100 -24.64 5.35 15.40
N PRO A 101 -25.72 6.13 15.58
CA PRO A 101 -26.87 6.13 14.67
C PRO A 101 -26.61 6.82 13.32
N ASP A 102 -25.54 7.61 13.20
CA ASP A 102 -25.27 8.44 12.02
C ASP A 102 -24.40 7.75 10.94
N MET A 103 -23.99 6.51 11.20
CA MET A 103 -23.15 5.71 10.31
C MET A 103 -23.63 4.25 10.27
N PRO A 104 -23.45 3.54 9.15
CA PRO A 104 -23.78 2.12 9.09
C PRO A 104 -22.83 1.30 9.98
N GLU A 105 -23.35 0.20 10.52
CA GLU A 105 -22.59 -0.68 11.39
C GLU A 105 -21.54 -1.49 10.63
N TYR A 106 -20.49 -1.93 11.32
CA TYR A 106 -19.49 -2.83 10.74
C TYR A 106 -20.03 -4.26 10.47
N GLU A 107 -21.10 -4.67 11.14
CA GLU A 107 -21.64 -6.02 10.98
C GLU A 107 -22.24 -6.23 9.58
N PRO A 108 -22.16 -7.45 9.00
CA PRO A 108 -21.57 -8.67 9.56
C PRO A 108 -20.07 -8.83 9.25
N ARG A 109 -19.47 -7.96 8.43
CA ARG A 109 -18.17 -8.21 7.77
C ARG A 109 -18.17 -9.59 7.07
N GLY A 110 -17.01 -10.24 7.05
CA GLY A 110 -16.80 -11.56 6.45
C GLY A 110 -16.58 -11.51 4.95
N CYS A 111 -16.23 -12.66 4.37
CA CYS A 111 -16.01 -12.83 2.94
C CYS A 111 -16.16 -14.31 2.59
N PRO A 112 -16.32 -14.67 1.30
CA PRO A 112 -16.46 -16.08 0.89
C PRO A 112 -15.26 -16.95 1.27
N ARG A 113 -14.05 -16.37 1.34
CA ARG A 113 -12.84 -17.09 1.75
C ARG A 113 -12.93 -17.51 3.21
N GLY A 114 -13.32 -16.58 4.09
CA GLY A 114 -13.52 -16.83 5.52
C GLY A 114 -14.63 -17.85 5.79
N ALA A 115 -15.76 -17.76 5.08
CA ALA A 115 -16.87 -18.70 5.22
C ALA A 115 -16.49 -20.16 4.90
N SER A 116 -15.46 -20.36 4.08
CA SER A 116 -14.96 -21.69 3.69
C SER A 116 -13.85 -22.24 4.60
N PHE A 117 -13.39 -21.49 5.60
CA PHE A 117 -12.15 -21.80 6.33
C PHE A 117 -12.21 -23.11 7.11
N SER A 118 -13.37 -23.44 7.69
CA SER A 118 -13.64 -24.71 8.38
C SER A 118 -13.26 -25.96 7.57
N TRP A 119 -13.29 -25.90 6.23
CA TRP A 119 -12.87 -26.99 5.34
C TRP A 119 -11.45 -27.49 5.63
N TYR A 120 -10.51 -26.58 5.89
CA TYR A 120 -9.10 -26.94 6.08
C TYR A 120 -8.86 -27.87 7.27
N THR A 121 -9.72 -27.81 8.29
CA THR A 121 -9.54 -28.51 9.57
C THR A 121 -9.33 -30.01 9.37
N TYR A 122 -10.14 -30.63 8.51
CA TYR A 122 -10.14 -32.08 8.25
C TYR A 122 -9.88 -32.44 6.80
N SER A 123 -9.59 -31.43 5.96
CA SER A 123 -9.29 -31.64 4.54
C SER A 123 -8.15 -32.65 4.31
N PRO A 124 -8.09 -33.28 3.12
CA PRO A 124 -6.97 -34.11 2.72
C PRO A 124 -5.62 -33.38 2.75
N SER A 125 -5.63 -32.05 2.63
CA SER A 125 -4.43 -31.21 2.62
C SER A 125 -3.90 -30.86 4.03
N ARG A 126 -4.59 -31.27 5.10
CA ARG A 126 -4.19 -30.95 6.48
C ARG A 126 -2.85 -31.61 6.85
N ILE A 127 -1.88 -30.80 7.26
CA ILE A 127 -0.63 -31.29 7.87
C ILE A 127 -0.94 -31.78 9.29
N ARG A 128 -0.83 -33.10 9.52
CA ARG A 128 -1.20 -33.77 10.79
C ARG A 128 -0.02 -34.12 11.69
N TYR A 129 1.14 -34.34 11.10
CA TYR A 129 2.34 -34.81 11.80
C TYR A 129 3.56 -34.01 11.34
N PRO A 130 4.66 -34.00 12.11
CA PRO A 130 5.94 -33.55 11.58
C PRO A 130 6.41 -34.50 10.48
N TYR A 131 6.85 -33.93 9.37
CA TYR A 131 7.34 -34.66 8.20
C TYR A 131 8.76 -34.20 7.85
N VAL A 132 9.63 -35.14 7.53
CA VAL A 132 11.02 -34.88 7.10
C VAL A 132 11.25 -35.54 5.75
N ARG A 133 12.03 -34.90 4.88
CA ARG A 133 12.41 -35.48 3.58
C ARG A 133 13.20 -36.77 3.82
N GLN A 134 12.82 -37.86 3.19
CA GLN A 134 13.42 -39.20 3.38
C GLN A 134 14.96 -39.20 3.42
N PRO A 135 15.69 -38.72 2.38
CA PRO A 135 17.15 -38.72 2.39
C PRO A 135 17.76 -37.97 3.58
N LEU A 136 17.14 -36.89 4.05
CA LEU A 136 17.63 -36.17 5.23
C LEU A 136 17.42 -36.99 6.50
N LEU A 137 16.24 -37.60 6.66
CA LEU A 137 15.90 -38.36 7.86
C LEU A 137 16.76 -39.63 8.00
N GLU A 138 17.04 -40.32 6.90
CA GLU A 138 17.93 -41.48 6.86
C GLU A 138 19.34 -41.11 7.32
N MET A 139 19.93 -40.07 6.70
CA MET A 139 21.27 -39.59 7.08
C MET A 139 21.31 -39.05 8.51
N TRP A 140 20.25 -38.38 8.96
CA TRP A 140 20.12 -37.93 10.34
C TRP A 140 20.18 -39.10 11.32
N ARG A 141 19.37 -40.13 11.13
CA ARG A 141 19.33 -41.30 12.02
C ARG A 141 20.67 -42.05 12.03
N GLU A 142 21.27 -42.26 10.86
CA GLU A 142 22.60 -42.88 10.73
C GLU A 142 23.67 -42.09 11.49
N ALA A 143 23.76 -40.77 11.25
CA ALA A 143 24.75 -39.91 11.88
C ALA A 143 24.51 -39.80 13.39
N ARG A 144 23.25 -39.68 13.83
CA ARG A 144 22.88 -39.66 15.26
C ARG A 144 23.29 -40.94 15.96
N GLN A 145 23.05 -42.09 15.36
CA GLN A 145 23.44 -43.39 15.92
C GLN A 145 24.95 -43.55 16.00
N ARG A 146 25.68 -43.09 14.97
CA ARG A 146 27.15 -43.22 14.92
C ARG A 146 27.88 -42.26 15.86
N LEU A 147 27.43 -41.01 15.97
CA LEU A 147 28.17 -39.94 16.64
C LEU A 147 27.66 -39.63 18.05
N GLY A 148 26.42 -39.97 18.39
CA GLY A 148 25.86 -39.77 19.73
C GLY A 148 25.54 -38.31 20.09
N ASP A 149 26.33 -37.32 19.63
CA ASP A 149 26.01 -35.88 19.75
C ASP A 149 25.18 -35.39 18.54
N PRO A 150 24.04 -34.70 18.76
CA PRO A 150 23.18 -34.23 17.68
C PRO A 150 23.79 -33.10 16.83
N VAL A 151 24.58 -32.22 17.43
CA VAL A 151 25.29 -31.12 16.76
C VAL A 151 26.41 -31.68 15.86
N GLU A 152 27.15 -32.67 16.35
CA GLU A 152 28.16 -33.38 15.53
C GLU A 152 27.51 -34.17 14.39
N ALA A 153 26.37 -34.83 14.64
CA ALA A 153 25.61 -35.50 13.59
C ALA A 153 25.15 -34.56 12.48
N TRP A 154 24.68 -33.35 12.83
CA TRP A 154 24.32 -32.35 11.83
C TRP A 154 25.55 -31.82 11.07
N ALA A 155 26.66 -31.60 11.78
CA ALA A 155 27.92 -31.17 11.17
C ALA A 155 28.42 -32.20 10.14
N ASP A 156 28.39 -33.50 10.46
CA ASP A 156 28.77 -34.59 9.56
C ASP A 156 27.96 -34.59 8.26
N ILE A 157 26.64 -34.37 8.33
CA ILE A 157 25.76 -34.35 7.15
C ILE A 157 26.01 -33.11 6.29
N THR A 158 26.23 -31.95 6.93
CA THR A 158 26.30 -30.66 6.22
C THR A 158 27.71 -30.30 5.74
N ALA A 159 28.75 -30.83 6.36
CA ALA A 159 30.14 -30.65 5.95
C ALA A 159 30.50 -31.46 4.69
N ASP A 160 29.83 -32.59 4.45
CA ASP A 160 29.99 -33.39 3.23
C ASP A 160 29.13 -32.82 2.07
N PRO A 161 29.75 -32.31 0.98
CA PRO A 161 29.01 -31.74 -0.15
C PRO A 161 28.09 -32.75 -0.86
N VAL A 162 28.45 -34.03 -0.90
CA VAL A 162 27.66 -35.09 -1.55
C VAL A 162 26.41 -35.40 -0.73
N ARG A 163 26.57 -35.59 0.58
CA ARG A 163 25.44 -35.77 1.51
C ARG A 163 24.53 -34.54 1.50
N ALA A 164 25.11 -33.34 1.56
CA ALA A 164 24.34 -32.11 1.52
C ALA A 164 23.56 -31.93 0.21
N ALA A 165 24.18 -32.22 -0.94
CA ALA A 165 23.52 -32.16 -2.24
C ALA A 165 22.36 -33.16 -2.33
N ARG A 166 22.51 -34.37 -1.79
CA ARG A 166 21.50 -35.44 -1.84
C ARG A 166 20.14 -34.98 -1.31
N TYR A 167 20.07 -34.40 -0.11
CA TYR A 167 18.79 -33.96 0.45
C TYR A 167 18.31 -32.62 -0.14
N LYS A 168 19.23 -31.74 -0.57
CA LYS A 168 18.89 -30.45 -1.21
C LYS A 168 18.24 -30.67 -2.58
N HIS A 169 18.75 -31.57 -3.41
CA HIS A 169 18.18 -31.90 -4.73
C HIS A 169 16.83 -32.64 -4.66
N ALA A 170 16.45 -33.15 -3.48
CA ALA A 170 15.14 -33.77 -3.24
C ALA A 170 14.05 -32.74 -2.85
N ARG A 171 14.39 -31.46 -2.66
CA ARG A 171 13.41 -30.41 -2.37
C ARG A 171 12.45 -30.24 -3.55
N GLY A 172 11.15 -30.18 -3.27
CA GLY A 172 10.09 -30.08 -4.29
C GLY A 172 9.67 -31.40 -4.95
N LYS A 173 10.27 -32.54 -4.59
CA LYS A 173 10.06 -33.84 -5.28
C LYS A 173 9.31 -34.90 -4.47
N GLY A 174 8.54 -34.51 -3.45
CA GLY A 174 7.85 -35.48 -2.56
C GLY A 174 8.80 -36.27 -1.66
N GLY A 175 8.42 -37.48 -1.25
CA GLY A 175 9.26 -38.34 -0.39
C GLY A 175 9.36 -37.86 1.07
N PHE A 176 8.23 -37.49 1.66
CA PHE A 176 8.15 -37.14 3.08
C PHE A 176 7.88 -38.39 3.92
N LEU A 177 8.68 -38.56 4.98
CA LEU A 177 8.43 -39.56 6.00
C LEU A 177 7.86 -38.89 7.25
N ARG A 178 6.90 -39.55 7.89
CA ARG A 178 6.40 -39.15 9.21
C ARG A 178 7.52 -39.29 10.24
N SER A 179 7.64 -38.29 11.10
CA SER A 179 8.59 -38.25 12.22
C SER A 179 7.82 -37.97 13.53
N THR A 180 8.55 -37.67 14.61
CA THR A 180 8.01 -37.28 15.92
C THR A 180 8.48 -35.87 16.28
N TRP A 181 7.75 -35.19 17.17
CA TRP A 181 8.15 -33.86 17.63
C TRP A 181 9.52 -33.84 18.29
N ALA A 182 9.86 -34.86 19.09
CA ALA A 182 11.17 -34.97 19.71
C ALA A 182 12.30 -35.06 18.68
N GLU A 183 12.15 -35.94 17.67
CA GLU A 183 13.16 -36.14 16.62
C GLU A 183 13.39 -34.88 15.78
N VAL A 184 12.31 -34.19 15.34
CA VAL A 184 12.48 -32.97 14.54
C VAL A 184 12.97 -31.80 15.37
N SER A 185 12.60 -31.71 16.66
CA SER A 185 13.07 -30.62 17.53
C SER A 185 14.56 -30.75 17.82
N GLU A 186 15.06 -31.97 18.07
CA GLU A 186 16.49 -32.22 18.24
C GLU A 186 17.27 -31.89 16.96
N LEU A 187 16.80 -32.35 15.79
CA LEU A 187 17.41 -32.03 14.49
C LEU A 187 17.48 -30.51 14.26
N ILE A 188 16.36 -29.82 14.46
CA ILE A 188 16.28 -28.37 14.27
C ILE A 188 17.22 -27.66 15.25
N ALA A 189 17.21 -28.01 16.54
CA ALA A 189 18.07 -27.40 17.54
C ALA A 189 19.56 -27.61 17.23
N ALA A 190 19.95 -28.82 16.84
CA ALA A 190 21.31 -29.14 16.41
C ALA A 190 21.77 -28.30 15.22
N ALA A 191 20.89 -28.15 14.22
CA ALA A 191 21.16 -27.32 13.06
C ALA A 191 21.38 -25.85 13.44
N HIS A 192 20.57 -25.31 14.35
CA HIS A 192 20.75 -23.94 14.87
C HIS A 192 22.07 -23.79 15.62
N VAL A 193 22.36 -24.67 16.58
CA VAL A 193 23.58 -24.61 17.40
C VAL A 193 24.83 -24.73 16.52
N HIS A 194 24.87 -25.70 15.60
CA HIS A 194 25.98 -25.84 14.67
C HIS A 194 26.18 -24.59 13.81
N THR A 195 25.09 -24.06 13.24
CA THR A 195 25.15 -22.88 12.37
C THR A 195 25.65 -21.65 13.12
N ILE A 196 25.13 -21.40 14.33
CA ILE A 196 25.54 -20.29 15.20
C ILE A 196 27.02 -20.42 15.56
N LYS A 197 27.45 -21.61 16.03
CA LYS A 197 28.82 -21.88 16.46
C LYS A 197 29.83 -21.70 15.33
N THR A 198 29.48 -22.15 14.12
CA THR A 198 30.43 -22.23 13.00
C THR A 198 30.46 -20.97 12.15
N TYR A 199 29.31 -20.33 11.90
CA TYR A 199 29.18 -19.24 10.93
C TYR A 199 28.71 -17.92 11.53
N GLY A 200 28.11 -17.96 12.72
CA GLY A 200 27.46 -16.83 13.36
C GLY A 200 25.93 -16.92 13.31
N PRO A 201 25.25 -16.26 14.26
CA PRO A 201 23.81 -16.42 14.46
C PRO A 201 22.94 -15.80 13.35
N ASP A 202 23.48 -14.82 12.63
CA ASP A 202 22.83 -14.16 11.50
C ASP A 202 22.67 -15.04 10.24
N ARG A 203 23.20 -16.28 10.23
CA ARG A 203 22.91 -17.33 9.23
C ARG A 203 21.63 -18.10 9.53
N VAL A 204 21.07 -17.92 10.72
CA VAL A 204 19.72 -18.35 11.03
C VAL A 204 18.78 -17.20 10.68
N VAL A 205 17.88 -17.45 9.74
CA VAL A 205 16.97 -16.44 9.21
C VAL A 205 15.54 -16.96 9.29
N GLY A 206 14.63 -16.11 9.73
CA GLY A 206 13.20 -16.40 9.70
C GLY A 206 12.43 -15.38 8.88
N PHE A 207 11.46 -15.91 8.13
CA PHE A 207 10.47 -15.13 7.42
C PHE A 207 9.09 -15.46 7.99
N SER A 208 8.46 -14.48 8.62
CA SER A 208 7.06 -14.54 9.04
C SER A 208 6.50 -13.14 8.78
N PRO A 209 5.44 -12.99 7.98
CA PRO A 209 4.90 -11.69 7.63
C PRO A 209 3.74 -11.28 8.55
N ILE A 210 3.36 -9.99 8.48
CA ILE A 210 2.04 -9.49 8.89
C ILE A 210 1.64 -9.89 10.33
N PRO A 211 2.25 -9.28 11.35
CA PRO A 211 1.95 -9.58 12.74
C PRO A 211 0.50 -9.26 13.16
N ALA A 212 -0.15 -8.29 12.53
CA ALA A 212 -1.48 -7.84 12.97
C ALA A 212 -2.58 -8.91 12.78
N MET A 213 -2.39 -9.88 11.89
CA MET A 213 -3.35 -10.97 11.70
C MET A 213 -3.27 -12.05 12.79
N SER A 214 -2.11 -12.20 13.46
CA SER A 214 -1.90 -13.21 14.51
C SER A 214 -0.67 -12.90 15.38
N GLN A 215 -0.80 -11.87 16.22
CA GLN A 215 0.32 -11.22 16.92
C GLN A 215 1.24 -12.19 17.69
N VAL A 216 0.67 -13.10 18.48
CA VAL A 216 1.43 -14.10 19.26
C VAL A 216 2.04 -15.17 18.36
N SER A 217 1.36 -15.56 17.28
CA SER A 217 1.90 -16.55 16.32
C SER A 217 3.12 -16.01 15.59
N TYR A 218 3.10 -14.73 15.20
CA TYR A 218 4.28 -14.03 14.69
C TYR A 218 5.40 -13.94 15.74
N ALA A 219 5.04 -13.56 16.97
CA ALA A 219 5.99 -13.39 18.07
C ALA A 219 6.72 -14.69 18.44
N ALA A 220 6.07 -15.85 18.33
CA ALA A 220 6.67 -17.13 18.69
C ALA A 220 8.00 -17.40 17.94
N GLY A 221 8.02 -17.21 16.61
CA GLY A 221 9.23 -17.40 15.81
C GLY A 221 10.22 -16.25 15.94
N THR A 222 9.74 -15.01 15.93
CA THR A 222 10.60 -13.81 15.96
C THR A 222 11.26 -13.60 17.32
N ARG A 223 10.60 -13.96 18.42
CA ARG A 223 11.18 -13.94 19.76
C ARG A 223 12.30 -14.96 19.88
N PHE A 224 12.07 -16.20 19.42
CA PHE A 224 13.10 -17.24 19.37
C PHE A 224 14.33 -16.77 18.58
N LEU A 225 14.12 -16.25 17.36
CA LEU A 225 15.22 -15.73 16.53
C LEU A 225 15.96 -14.60 17.23
N SER A 226 15.24 -13.66 17.84
CA SER A 226 15.84 -12.56 18.59
C SER A 226 16.79 -13.10 19.66
N MET A 227 16.31 -13.99 20.53
CA MET A 227 17.09 -14.55 21.65
C MET A 227 18.36 -15.28 21.21
N ILE A 228 18.36 -15.95 20.05
CA ILE A 228 19.55 -16.64 19.54
C ILE A 228 20.43 -15.75 18.64
N GLY A 229 20.01 -14.50 18.39
CA GLY A 229 20.66 -13.57 17.48
C GLY A 229 20.41 -13.81 15.99
N GLY A 230 19.39 -14.59 15.63
CA GLY A 230 18.94 -14.78 14.26
C GLY A 230 18.42 -13.49 13.61
N THR A 231 18.27 -13.53 12.29
CA THR A 231 17.81 -12.40 11.47
C THR A 231 16.32 -12.51 11.18
N ILE A 232 15.58 -11.42 11.43
CA ILE A 232 14.15 -11.29 11.14
C ILE A 232 13.99 -10.51 9.85
N LEU A 233 13.41 -11.14 8.83
CA LEU A 233 13.14 -10.49 7.55
C LEU A 233 11.88 -9.62 7.63
N SER A 234 11.93 -8.44 7.03
CA SER A 234 10.76 -7.60 6.79
C SER A 234 9.87 -8.21 5.70
N PHE A 235 8.64 -7.71 5.63
CA PHE A 235 7.62 -8.18 4.69
C PHE A 235 6.96 -7.04 3.91
N TYR A 236 6.81 -5.84 4.50
CA TYR A 236 5.97 -4.78 3.92
C TYR A 236 6.60 -4.17 2.66
N ASP A 237 7.90 -3.89 2.72
CA ASP A 237 8.74 -3.54 1.56
C ASP A 237 8.84 -4.69 0.55
N TRP A 238 8.99 -5.92 1.04
CA TRP A 238 9.13 -7.11 0.19
C TRP A 238 7.88 -7.43 -0.63
N TYR A 239 6.70 -7.24 -0.05
CA TYR A 239 5.43 -7.45 -0.74
C TYR A 239 5.06 -6.29 -1.66
N ALA A 240 5.90 -5.25 -1.74
CA ALA A 240 5.56 -3.98 -2.38
C ALA A 240 4.26 -3.37 -1.83
N ASP A 241 3.89 -3.72 -0.60
CA ASP A 241 2.72 -3.17 0.08
C ASP A 241 3.08 -1.85 0.76
N MET A 242 4.34 -1.64 1.14
CA MET A 242 4.82 -0.36 1.65
C MET A 242 4.72 0.73 0.58
N PRO A 243 3.98 1.83 0.81
CA PRO A 243 3.96 2.95 -0.10
C PRO A 243 5.18 3.83 0.17
N LEU A 244 6.23 3.71 -0.66
CA LEU A 244 7.49 4.44 -0.48
C LEU A 244 7.30 5.97 -0.41
N ALA A 245 6.24 6.48 -1.02
CA ALA A 245 5.86 7.89 -0.95
C ALA A 245 5.44 8.34 0.47
N SER A 246 4.89 7.45 1.31
CA SER A 246 4.40 7.84 2.65
C SER A 246 5.56 8.25 3.58
N PRO A 247 6.66 7.47 3.70
CA PRO A 247 7.85 7.93 4.42
C PRO A 247 8.50 9.17 3.81
N GLN A 248 8.42 9.35 2.48
CA GLN A 248 9.00 10.51 1.80
C GLN A 248 8.27 11.81 2.11
N VAL A 249 6.94 11.76 2.21
CA VAL A 249 6.10 12.97 2.38
C VAL A 249 5.74 13.22 3.84
N PHE A 250 5.49 12.17 4.63
CA PHE A 250 4.96 12.28 5.99
C PHE A 250 5.93 11.77 7.07
N GLY A 251 7.02 11.13 6.69
CA GLY A 251 7.95 10.51 7.66
C GLY A 251 7.34 9.33 8.43
N ASP A 252 6.22 8.78 7.94
CA ASP A 252 5.50 7.66 8.55
C ASP A 252 5.55 6.40 7.65
N GLN A 253 5.41 5.20 8.24
CA GLN A 253 5.37 3.97 7.45
C GLN A 253 4.10 3.90 6.60
N THR A 254 2.94 4.02 7.25
CA THR A 254 1.59 4.01 6.69
C THR A 254 0.60 4.27 7.82
N ASP A 255 -0.16 5.35 7.70
CA ASP A 255 -1.39 5.56 8.46
C ASP A 255 -2.50 6.01 7.49
N VAL A 256 -3.69 5.45 7.67
CA VAL A 256 -4.84 5.59 6.77
C VAL A 256 -6.13 5.67 7.57
N PRO A 257 -7.17 6.34 7.02
CA PRO A 257 -8.50 6.32 7.60
C PRO A 257 -9.05 4.89 7.68
N GLU A 258 -9.92 4.62 8.66
CA GLU A 258 -10.70 3.39 8.69
C GLU A 258 -11.75 3.36 7.57
N SER A 259 -12.26 2.17 7.23
CA SER A 259 -13.30 2.05 6.21
C SER A 259 -14.61 2.76 6.58
N GLY A 260 -14.92 2.84 7.88
CA GLY A 260 -16.05 3.63 8.36
C GLY A 260 -15.97 5.10 7.95
N ASP A 261 -14.77 5.67 7.79
CA ASP A 261 -14.61 7.06 7.39
C ASP A 261 -14.85 7.30 5.89
N TRP A 262 -14.96 6.23 5.08
CA TRP A 262 -15.43 6.34 3.69
C TRP A 262 -16.87 6.86 3.63
N TRP A 263 -17.68 6.56 4.66
CA TRP A 263 -19.02 7.14 4.81
C TRP A 263 -19.01 8.67 4.90
N ASN A 264 -17.93 9.23 5.46
CA ASN A 264 -17.78 10.66 5.62
C ASN A 264 -17.24 11.36 4.38
N ALA A 265 -16.78 10.66 3.34
CA ALA A 265 -16.30 11.32 2.13
C ALA A 265 -17.46 11.93 1.32
N ALA A 266 -17.28 13.16 0.83
CA ALA A 266 -18.21 13.80 -0.10
C ALA A 266 -17.91 13.41 -1.56
N TYR A 267 -16.63 13.11 -1.86
CA TYR A 267 -16.17 12.63 -3.16
C TYR A 267 -15.10 11.56 -2.94
N LEU A 268 -15.30 10.39 -3.52
CA LEU A 268 -14.40 9.25 -3.38
C LEU A 268 -13.85 8.83 -4.74
N ILE A 269 -12.53 8.91 -4.91
CA ILE A 269 -11.84 8.33 -6.06
C ILE A 269 -11.26 6.98 -5.63
N ILE A 270 -11.62 5.92 -6.34
CA ILE A 270 -11.07 4.58 -6.16
C ILE A 270 -10.06 4.35 -7.27
N TRP A 271 -8.77 4.35 -6.93
CA TRP A 271 -7.67 4.43 -7.89
C TRP A 271 -6.68 3.28 -7.70
N GLY A 272 -6.74 2.28 -8.59
CA GLY A 272 -5.86 1.11 -8.51
C GLY A 272 -6.13 0.19 -7.31
N THR A 273 -7.38 0.16 -6.82
CA THR A 273 -7.81 -0.77 -5.77
C THR A 273 -9.23 -1.26 -6.04
N ASN A 274 -9.49 -2.55 -5.84
CA ASN A 274 -10.79 -3.16 -6.14
C ASN A 274 -11.53 -3.49 -4.83
N LEU A 275 -12.13 -2.46 -4.21
CA LEU A 275 -12.71 -2.53 -2.87
C LEU A 275 -13.71 -3.70 -2.68
N PRO A 276 -14.65 -4.01 -3.59
CA PRO A 276 -15.56 -5.15 -3.41
C PRO A 276 -14.87 -6.52 -3.35
N ILE A 277 -13.81 -6.74 -4.13
CA ILE A 277 -13.10 -8.04 -4.15
C ILE A 277 -12.07 -8.11 -3.02
N THR A 278 -11.17 -7.14 -2.99
CA THR A 278 -10.03 -7.18 -2.09
C THR A 278 -10.50 -6.82 -0.70
N ARG A 279 -11.35 -5.79 -0.56
CA ARG A 279 -11.93 -5.24 0.66
C ARG A 279 -13.39 -5.59 0.93
N THR A 280 -13.81 -6.79 0.51
CA THR A 280 -15.18 -7.31 0.67
C THR A 280 -15.90 -6.93 1.98
N PRO A 281 -15.33 -7.15 3.20
CA PRO A 281 -16.06 -6.86 4.44
C PRO A 281 -16.31 -5.38 4.71
N ASP A 282 -15.63 -4.48 4.00
CA ASP A 282 -15.69 -3.03 4.20
C ASP A 282 -16.41 -2.31 3.04
N ALA A 283 -16.67 -3.00 1.93
CA ALA A 283 -17.18 -2.39 0.71
C ALA A 283 -18.58 -1.76 0.87
N HIS A 284 -19.36 -2.20 1.87
CA HIS A 284 -20.69 -1.65 2.13
C HIS A 284 -20.63 -0.14 2.46
N PHE A 285 -19.62 0.34 3.21
CA PHE A 285 -19.48 1.77 3.52
C PHE A 285 -19.44 2.64 2.26
N MET A 286 -18.68 2.23 1.25
CA MET A 286 -18.62 2.91 -0.04
C MET A 286 -19.99 2.85 -0.76
N VAL A 287 -20.64 1.68 -0.80
CA VAL A 287 -21.93 1.54 -1.51
C VAL A 287 -23.02 2.37 -0.84
N GLU A 288 -23.08 2.35 0.49
CA GLU A 288 -24.12 3.01 1.28
C GLU A 288 -23.92 4.53 1.30
N ALA A 289 -22.68 5.02 1.34
CA ALA A 289 -22.37 6.46 1.29
C ALA A 289 -22.92 7.14 0.03
N ARG A 290 -23.02 6.42 -1.09
CA ARG A 290 -23.62 6.92 -2.33
C ARG A 290 -25.09 7.32 -2.17
N TYR A 291 -25.84 6.64 -1.30
CA TYR A 291 -27.23 7.02 -1.01
C TYR A 291 -27.34 8.37 -0.29
N ARG A 292 -26.25 8.84 0.32
CA ARG A 292 -26.13 10.17 0.93
C ARG A 292 -25.58 11.23 -0.05
N GLY A 293 -25.44 10.89 -1.33
CA GLY A 293 -24.98 11.80 -2.37
C GLY A 293 -23.47 11.86 -2.55
N GLN A 294 -22.69 10.95 -1.94
CA GLN A 294 -21.28 10.79 -2.28
C GLN A 294 -21.17 10.37 -3.75
N LYS A 295 -20.34 11.09 -4.52
CA LYS A 295 -19.95 10.66 -5.87
C LYS A 295 -18.73 9.75 -5.81
N VAL A 296 -18.76 8.65 -6.55
CA VAL A 296 -17.68 7.67 -6.65
C VAL A 296 -17.13 7.64 -8.07
N VAL A 297 -15.83 7.88 -8.21
CA VAL A 297 -15.10 7.75 -9.49
C VAL A 297 -14.14 6.59 -9.39
N VAL A 298 -14.14 5.71 -10.39
CA VAL A 298 -13.19 4.59 -10.48
C VAL A 298 -12.14 4.90 -11.54
N VAL A 299 -10.87 4.71 -11.19
CA VAL A 299 -9.74 4.74 -12.12
C VAL A 299 -9.09 3.36 -12.13
N SER A 300 -9.31 2.64 -13.23
CA SER A 300 -8.83 1.27 -13.45
C SER A 300 -8.71 1.00 -14.95
N PRO A 301 -7.70 0.26 -15.43
CA PRO A 301 -7.57 -0.08 -16.85
C PRO A 301 -8.70 -1.01 -17.34
N ASP A 302 -9.20 -1.87 -16.45
CA ASP A 302 -10.23 -2.85 -16.71
C ASP A 302 -11.57 -2.47 -16.06
N TYR A 303 -12.66 -2.94 -16.67
CA TYR A 303 -13.99 -2.88 -16.07
C TYR A 303 -14.15 -4.04 -15.09
N SER A 304 -13.90 -3.82 -13.80
CA SER A 304 -14.02 -4.84 -12.75
C SER A 304 -15.07 -4.50 -11.70
N ASP A 305 -15.23 -5.36 -10.67
CA ASP A 305 -16.35 -5.32 -9.73
C ASP A 305 -16.59 -3.95 -9.07
N HIS A 306 -15.54 -3.19 -8.78
CA HIS A 306 -15.68 -1.83 -8.23
C HIS A 306 -16.27 -0.82 -9.23
N THR A 307 -15.98 -0.96 -10.52
CA THR A 307 -16.50 -0.08 -11.58
C THR A 307 -18.02 -0.12 -11.68
N LYS A 308 -18.63 -1.28 -11.36
CA LYS A 308 -20.10 -1.44 -11.31
C LYS A 308 -20.78 -0.47 -10.33
N PHE A 309 -20.09 -0.08 -9.26
CA PHE A 309 -20.63 0.81 -8.22
C PHE A 309 -20.27 2.28 -8.46
N ALA A 310 -19.49 2.59 -9.50
CA ALA A 310 -19.02 3.93 -9.78
C ALA A 310 -20.08 4.77 -10.51
N ASP A 311 -20.02 6.08 -10.31
CA ASP A 311 -20.79 7.05 -11.09
C ASP A 311 -20.01 7.48 -12.36
N ASP A 312 -18.68 7.36 -12.34
CA ASP A 312 -17.80 7.55 -13.50
C ASP A 312 -16.66 6.53 -13.50
N TRP A 313 -16.21 6.13 -14.69
CA TRP A 313 -15.05 5.26 -14.89
C TRP A 313 -14.03 5.90 -15.82
N LEU A 314 -12.78 6.01 -15.36
CA LEU A 314 -11.64 6.45 -16.15
C LEU A 314 -10.75 5.24 -16.44
N ALA A 315 -10.77 4.77 -17.70
CA ALA A 315 -9.99 3.64 -18.19
C ALA A 315 -8.52 4.03 -18.43
N CYS A 316 -7.78 4.29 -17.34
CA CYS A 316 -6.37 4.71 -17.40
C CYS A 316 -5.47 3.54 -17.80
N ALA A 317 -4.58 3.74 -18.77
CA ALA A 317 -3.61 2.74 -19.20
C ALA A 317 -2.72 2.30 -18.00
N PRO A 318 -2.45 0.98 -17.84
CA PRO A 318 -1.74 0.48 -16.67
C PRO A 318 -0.38 1.16 -16.45
N GLY A 319 -0.12 1.64 -15.23
CA GLY A 319 1.16 2.24 -14.85
C GLY A 319 1.33 3.70 -15.28
N THR A 320 0.33 4.30 -15.94
CA THR A 320 0.37 5.69 -16.40
C THR A 320 -0.41 6.65 -15.51
N ASP A 321 -0.90 6.17 -14.35
CA ASP A 321 -1.76 6.91 -13.42
C ASP A 321 -1.15 8.25 -12.95
N GLY A 322 0.17 8.30 -12.79
CA GLY A 322 0.88 9.52 -12.46
C GLY A 322 0.68 10.63 -13.50
N ALA A 323 0.60 10.30 -14.80
CA ALA A 323 0.34 11.30 -15.85
C ALA A 323 -1.07 11.89 -15.74
N LEU A 324 -2.08 11.05 -15.46
CA LEU A 324 -3.46 11.49 -15.22
C LEU A 324 -3.53 12.42 -14.00
N ALA A 325 -2.96 12.00 -12.87
CA ALA A 325 -2.94 12.80 -11.65
C ALA A 325 -2.15 14.11 -11.79
N MET A 326 -1.04 14.11 -12.55
CA MET A 326 -0.32 15.34 -12.89
C MET A 326 -1.21 16.34 -13.64
N ALA A 327 -1.98 15.87 -14.63
CA ALA A 327 -2.91 16.74 -15.35
C ALA A 327 -4.08 17.23 -14.50
N MET A 328 -4.60 16.38 -13.61
CA MET A 328 -5.59 16.82 -12.62
C MET A 328 -5.02 17.93 -11.73
N GLY A 329 -3.78 17.77 -11.26
CA GLY A 329 -3.11 18.78 -10.46
C GLY A 329 -2.84 20.09 -11.23
N HIS A 330 -2.56 20.02 -12.53
CA HIS A 330 -2.43 21.21 -13.39
C HIS A 330 -3.73 22.02 -13.41
N VAL A 331 -4.88 21.35 -13.57
CA VAL A 331 -6.20 22.00 -13.54
C VAL A 331 -6.48 22.62 -12.17
N ILE A 332 -6.19 21.89 -11.08
CA ILE A 332 -6.41 22.38 -9.71
C ILE A 332 -5.56 23.62 -9.42
N LEU A 333 -4.27 23.58 -9.73
CA LEU A 333 -3.36 24.71 -9.52
C LEU A 333 -3.72 25.92 -10.40
N ALA A 334 -4.09 25.69 -11.66
CA ALA A 334 -4.53 26.75 -12.56
C ALA A 334 -5.81 27.43 -12.03
N GLU A 335 -6.87 26.67 -11.76
CA GLU A 335 -8.19 27.25 -11.47
C GLU A 335 -8.35 27.68 -10.00
N PHE A 336 -7.75 26.97 -9.05
CA PHE A 336 -8.00 27.15 -7.60
C PHE A 336 -6.82 27.78 -6.84
N PHE A 337 -5.68 28.02 -7.50
CA PHE A 337 -4.52 28.71 -6.92
C PHE A 337 -4.03 29.90 -7.74
N ARG A 338 -4.05 29.85 -9.08
CA ARG A 338 -3.69 30.99 -9.94
C ARG A 338 -4.89 31.88 -10.23
N ASP A 339 -5.93 31.34 -10.86
CA ASP A 339 -7.07 32.12 -11.38
C ASP A 339 -7.98 32.56 -10.23
N ARG A 340 -8.26 31.64 -9.30
CA ARG A 340 -9.06 31.93 -8.11
C ARG A 340 -8.43 31.29 -6.89
N GLN A 341 -7.81 32.09 -6.03
CA GLN A 341 -7.19 31.63 -4.79
C GLN A 341 -8.26 31.22 -3.77
N VAL A 342 -8.49 29.92 -3.59
CA VAL A 342 -9.46 29.43 -2.59
C VAL A 342 -8.90 29.61 -1.17
N PRO A 343 -9.58 30.38 -0.28
CA PRO A 343 -9.04 30.68 1.04
C PRO A 343 -8.76 29.45 1.92
N TYR A 344 -9.62 28.43 1.83
CA TYR A 344 -9.42 27.18 2.57
C TYR A 344 -8.15 26.45 2.13
N PHE A 345 -7.94 26.30 0.82
CA PHE A 345 -6.75 25.64 0.27
C PHE A 345 -5.48 26.42 0.57
N GLN A 346 -5.50 27.75 0.39
CA GLN A 346 -4.38 28.64 0.70
C GLN A 346 -3.93 28.50 2.16
N ARG A 347 -4.88 28.58 3.10
CA ARG A 347 -4.58 28.40 4.53
C ARG A 347 -4.02 27.02 4.80
N TYR A 348 -4.64 25.97 4.24
CA TYR A 348 -4.19 24.60 4.45
C TYR A 348 -2.73 24.40 4.01
N VAL A 349 -2.40 24.77 2.77
CA VAL A 349 -1.04 24.50 2.25
C VAL A 349 0.02 25.37 2.92
N LYS A 350 -0.30 26.60 3.32
CA LYS A 350 0.63 27.45 4.06
C LYS A 350 1.00 26.88 5.43
N THR A 351 0.10 26.12 6.05
CA THR A 351 0.27 25.59 7.41
C THR A 351 0.79 24.15 7.45
N TYR A 352 0.26 23.28 6.59
CA TYR A 352 0.44 21.82 6.71
C TYR A 352 1.35 21.22 5.65
N THR A 353 2.02 22.03 4.83
CA THR A 353 2.90 21.55 3.77
C THR A 353 4.22 22.31 3.76
N ASP A 354 5.18 21.79 2.99
CA ASP A 354 6.45 22.45 2.71
C ASP A 354 6.37 23.48 1.57
N LEU A 355 5.19 23.71 0.97
CA LEU A 355 5.01 24.65 -0.14
C LEU A 355 5.56 26.08 0.11
N PRO A 356 5.44 26.70 1.31
CA PRO A 356 6.00 28.04 1.54
C PRO A 356 7.52 28.05 1.84
N PHE A 357 8.16 26.89 2.00
CA PHE A 357 9.57 26.83 2.35
C PHE A 357 10.47 27.21 1.16
N LEU A 358 11.63 27.78 1.48
CA LEU A 358 12.59 28.26 0.51
C LEU A 358 13.55 27.17 0.04
N VAL A 359 13.71 27.06 -1.28
CA VAL A 359 14.67 26.18 -1.95
C VAL A 359 15.74 27.00 -2.64
N THR A 360 17.00 26.61 -2.44
CA THR A 360 18.14 27.23 -3.11
C THR A 360 18.23 26.79 -4.57
N LEU A 361 18.62 27.72 -5.44
CA LEU A 361 18.85 27.48 -6.85
C LEU A 361 20.34 27.48 -7.17
N ARG A 362 20.78 26.47 -7.91
CA ARG A 362 22.15 26.36 -8.37
C ARG A 362 22.25 26.72 -9.85
N LYS A 363 23.14 27.65 -10.17
CA LYS A 363 23.42 28.04 -11.56
C LYS A 363 24.01 26.88 -12.36
N ARG A 364 23.51 26.70 -13.58
CA ARG A 364 24.01 25.75 -14.57
C ARG A 364 23.88 26.36 -15.96
N GLN A 365 25.00 26.68 -16.59
CA GLN A 365 25.02 27.37 -17.90
C GLN A 365 24.15 28.65 -17.88
N ASP A 366 23.13 28.72 -18.72
CA ASP A 366 22.20 29.83 -18.88
C ASP A 366 20.93 29.71 -18.00
N ALA A 367 20.80 28.64 -17.21
CA ALA A 367 19.65 28.38 -16.35
C ALA A 367 20.05 27.97 -14.93
N TYR A 368 19.07 27.57 -14.14
CA TYR A 368 19.24 27.07 -12.79
C TYR A 368 18.60 25.68 -12.62
N VAL A 369 19.02 24.96 -11.59
CA VAL A 369 18.33 23.75 -11.14
C VAL A 369 18.00 23.88 -9.64
N PRO A 370 16.85 23.37 -9.18
CA PRO A 370 16.57 23.25 -7.75
C PRO A 370 17.68 22.43 -7.07
N ASP A 371 18.17 22.87 -5.92
CA ASP A 371 19.21 22.19 -5.16
C ASP A 371 18.65 21.64 -3.84
N ARG A 372 18.80 22.36 -2.73
CA ARG A 372 18.31 21.93 -1.41
C ARG A 372 17.51 23.04 -0.72
N PHE A 373 16.74 22.67 0.30
CA PHE A 373 16.14 23.65 1.20
C PHE A 373 17.19 24.63 1.75
N LEU A 374 16.79 25.90 1.83
CA LEU A 374 17.52 26.92 2.57
C LEU A 374 17.40 26.61 4.07
N THR A 375 18.52 26.70 4.78
CA THR A 375 18.57 26.43 6.23
C THR A 375 19.09 27.65 6.98
N ALA A 376 18.85 27.72 8.29
CA ALA A 376 19.40 28.78 9.15
C ALA A 376 20.94 28.87 9.03
N ALA A 377 21.62 27.71 8.91
CA ALA A 377 23.07 27.67 8.70
C ALA A 377 23.52 28.40 7.42
N ASP A 378 22.71 28.42 6.35
CA ASP A 378 23.04 29.17 5.14
C ASP A 378 22.94 30.67 5.31
N LEU A 379 22.22 31.13 6.32
CA LEU A 379 22.06 32.53 6.69
C LEU A 379 23.06 32.95 7.78
N GLY A 380 24.01 32.07 8.13
CA GLY A 380 25.07 32.35 9.09
C GLY A 380 24.76 31.92 10.53
N ASP A 381 23.63 31.25 10.78
CA ASP A 381 23.34 30.70 12.10
C ASP A 381 24.28 29.52 12.41
N THR A 382 24.91 29.57 13.59
CA THR A 382 25.83 28.54 14.10
C THR A 382 25.25 27.81 15.31
N GLY A 383 24.00 28.09 15.66
CA GLY A 383 23.29 27.46 16.76
C GLY A 383 23.01 25.98 16.53
N ASP A 384 22.57 25.32 17.61
CA ASP A 384 22.25 23.90 17.59
C ASP A 384 21.11 23.59 16.60
N GLY A 385 21.27 22.53 15.81
CA GLY A 385 20.31 22.14 14.78
C GLY A 385 20.18 23.09 13.58
N ALA A 386 20.99 24.15 13.44
CA ALA A 386 20.86 25.15 12.37
C ALA A 386 20.86 24.57 10.94
N GLN A 387 21.52 23.42 10.72
CA GLN A 387 21.54 22.70 9.43
C GLN A 387 20.23 21.99 9.08
N HIS A 388 19.34 21.81 10.06
CA HIS A 388 18.05 21.13 9.92
C HIS A 388 16.85 22.06 10.16
N ARG A 389 17.12 23.36 10.39
CA ARG A 389 16.12 24.40 10.57
C ARG A 389 15.86 25.07 9.22
N THR A 390 14.81 24.66 8.54
CA THR A 390 14.41 25.19 7.22
C THR A 390 13.73 26.56 7.36
N VAL A 391 13.69 27.33 6.28
CA VAL A 391 13.32 28.76 6.30
C VAL A 391 12.11 29.03 5.41
N LEU A 392 11.20 29.88 5.89
CA LEU A 392 10.11 30.48 5.12
C LEU A 392 10.21 32.01 5.15
N LEU A 393 9.37 32.72 4.39
CA LEU A 393 9.20 34.17 4.51
C LEU A 393 7.85 34.48 5.16
N ASP A 394 7.81 35.46 6.04
CA ASP A 394 6.56 36.05 6.52
C ASP A 394 6.01 37.03 5.48
N SER A 395 4.74 36.87 5.07
CA SER A 395 4.10 37.70 4.05
C SER A 395 3.92 39.15 4.51
N ALA A 396 3.76 39.38 5.82
CA ALA A 396 3.54 40.71 6.37
C ALA A 396 4.81 41.58 6.35
N THR A 397 5.96 40.97 6.63
CA THR A 397 7.25 41.67 6.76
C THR A 397 8.20 41.44 5.59
N GLY A 398 7.99 40.38 4.82
CA GLY A 398 8.90 39.91 3.78
C GLY A 398 10.23 39.37 4.30
N GLN A 399 10.36 39.14 5.60
CA GLN A 399 11.59 38.71 6.27
C GLN A 399 11.66 37.18 6.44
N PRO A 400 12.87 36.60 6.50
CA PRO A 400 13.06 35.20 6.87
C PRO A 400 12.48 34.88 8.25
N PHE A 401 11.73 33.79 8.32
CA PHE A 401 11.19 33.23 9.55
C PHE A 401 11.54 31.74 9.66
N PHE A 402 11.78 31.30 10.89
CA PHE A 402 12.14 29.93 11.22
C PHE A 402 10.96 29.27 11.94
N PRO A 403 10.13 28.47 11.25
CA PRO A 403 8.96 27.87 11.85
C PRO A 403 9.32 26.82 12.89
N ASN A 404 8.39 26.59 13.80
CA ASN A 404 8.34 25.40 14.65
C ASN A 404 8.20 24.12 13.80
N GLY A 405 8.44 22.96 14.41
CA GLY A 405 8.13 21.66 13.81
C GLY A 405 9.19 21.08 12.88
N THR A 406 10.33 21.74 12.72
CA THR A 406 11.42 21.23 11.87
C THR A 406 12.17 20.09 12.56
N LEU A 407 13.02 19.36 11.81
CA LEU A 407 13.88 18.31 12.39
C LEU A 407 14.86 18.87 13.45
N ALA A 408 15.22 20.15 13.34
CA ALA A 408 15.99 20.82 14.39
C ALA A 408 15.24 20.84 15.72
N ASP A 409 13.91 21.05 15.69
CA ASP A 409 13.12 21.20 16.91
C ASP A 409 12.83 19.85 17.60
N HIS A 410 12.88 18.74 16.87
CA HIS A 410 12.65 17.40 17.42
C HIS A 410 13.84 16.87 18.23
N TYR A 411 15.07 17.07 17.75
CA TYR A 411 16.26 16.42 18.32
C TYR A 411 17.24 17.35 19.04
N SER A 412 17.08 18.68 18.95
CA SER A 412 17.93 19.64 19.66
C SER A 412 17.36 20.04 21.02
N GLU A 413 18.24 20.40 21.96
CA GLU A 413 17.84 20.93 23.27
C GLU A 413 17.06 22.26 23.11
N SER A 414 17.50 23.11 22.19
CA SER A 414 16.86 24.40 21.87
C SER A 414 15.45 24.28 21.26
N GLY A 415 15.12 23.08 20.76
CA GLY A 415 13.87 22.68 20.14
C GLY A 415 12.79 22.21 21.09
N GLN A 416 13.13 21.94 22.35
CA GLN A 416 12.17 21.39 23.31
C GLN A 416 10.93 22.28 23.43
N GLY A 417 9.75 21.67 23.23
CA GLY A 417 8.45 22.38 23.22
C GLY A 417 8.08 23.07 21.90
N LYS A 418 8.97 23.07 20.89
CA LYS A 418 8.76 23.71 19.57
C LYS A 418 8.53 22.71 18.43
N TRP A 419 8.51 21.42 18.70
CA TRP A 419 8.16 20.40 17.70
C TRP A 419 6.63 20.31 17.55
N ASN A 420 6.04 21.33 16.92
CA ASN A 420 4.62 21.48 16.65
C ASN A 420 4.41 22.31 15.36
N LEU A 421 3.18 22.40 14.87
CA LEU A 421 2.83 23.14 13.63
C LEU A 421 2.23 24.53 13.92
N GLU A 422 2.48 25.08 15.10
CA GLU A 422 1.95 26.40 15.48
C GLU A 422 2.77 27.52 14.82
N LEU A 423 2.08 28.41 14.09
CA LEU A 423 2.71 29.55 13.40
C LEU A 423 2.59 30.87 14.16
N GLY A 424 1.76 30.95 15.21
CA GLY A 424 1.44 32.20 15.88
C GLY A 424 0.80 33.20 14.91
N ASP A 425 1.26 34.45 14.94
CA ASP A 425 0.76 35.54 14.08
C ASP A 425 1.41 35.58 12.69
N VAL A 426 2.29 34.63 12.36
CA VAL A 426 2.99 34.60 11.07
C VAL A 426 2.08 34.08 9.97
N ASP A 427 2.04 34.78 8.83
CA ASP A 427 1.42 34.29 7.59
C ASP A 427 2.52 33.89 6.59
N PRO A 428 2.79 32.59 6.40
CA PRO A 428 3.80 32.15 5.45
C PRO A 428 3.52 32.64 4.03
N GLN A 429 4.53 33.25 3.41
CA GLN A 429 4.48 33.66 2.02
C GLN A 429 4.59 32.43 1.10
N LEU A 430 3.48 32.09 0.44
CA LEU A 430 3.41 30.91 -0.41
C LEU A 430 4.20 31.07 -1.72
N THR A 431 4.19 32.25 -2.32
CA THR A 431 4.77 32.53 -3.65
C THR A 431 5.61 33.81 -3.62
N LEU A 432 6.74 33.82 -4.32
CA LEU A 432 7.53 35.04 -4.57
C LEU A 432 7.02 35.83 -5.78
N TYR A 433 6.15 35.24 -6.60
CA TYR A 433 5.54 35.94 -7.74
C TYR A 433 4.84 37.24 -7.30
N GLY A 434 5.09 38.34 -8.01
CA GLY A 434 4.63 39.69 -7.67
C GLY A 434 5.53 40.48 -6.70
N GLY A 435 6.42 39.83 -5.94
CA GLY A 435 7.33 40.50 -5.00
C GLY A 435 8.80 40.05 -5.12
N HIS A 436 9.15 39.40 -6.22
CA HIS A 436 10.48 38.87 -6.52
C HIS A 436 11.42 39.92 -7.08
N ASP A 437 12.73 39.67 -6.97
CA ASP A 437 13.77 40.57 -7.49
C ASP A 437 13.96 40.36 -9.00
N GLU A 438 13.93 39.10 -9.43
CA GLU A 438 14.07 38.69 -10.83
C GLU A 438 13.31 37.38 -11.09
N ALA A 439 13.05 37.05 -12.36
CA ALA A 439 12.50 35.77 -12.78
C ALA A 439 13.56 35.03 -13.60
N VAL A 440 13.85 33.78 -13.24
CA VAL A 440 14.94 33.02 -13.84
C VAL A 440 14.45 31.72 -14.48
N PRO A 441 15.08 31.26 -15.58
CA PRO A 441 14.80 29.96 -16.14
C PRO A 441 15.38 28.85 -15.24
N ILE A 442 14.59 27.81 -15.01
CA ILE A 442 15.00 26.56 -14.37
C ILE A 442 14.81 25.38 -15.31
N ASP A 443 15.72 24.41 -15.22
CA ASP A 443 15.63 23.13 -15.94
C ASP A 443 15.12 22.04 -14.98
N LEU A 444 13.97 21.47 -15.32
CA LEU A 444 13.32 20.40 -14.58
C LEU A 444 13.44 19.08 -15.37
N PRO A 445 13.59 17.92 -14.70
CA PRO A 445 13.66 16.64 -15.38
C PRO A 445 12.31 16.28 -16.03
N ARG A 446 12.37 15.65 -17.22
CA ARG A 446 11.19 15.22 -17.99
C ARG A 446 11.41 13.80 -18.51
N PHE A 447 10.56 12.85 -18.14
CA PHE A 447 10.83 11.41 -18.36
C PHE A 447 9.98 10.73 -19.44
N ASP A 448 8.99 11.43 -20.02
CA ASP A 448 8.17 10.93 -21.13
C ASP A 448 8.86 11.04 -22.51
N ILE A 449 10.14 11.44 -22.52
CA ILE A 449 10.95 11.62 -23.73
C ILE A 449 12.37 11.10 -23.50
N GLY A 450 13.10 10.90 -24.60
CA GLY A 450 14.51 10.51 -24.59
C GLY A 450 14.71 9.01 -24.81
N ASP A 451 15.96 8.64 -25.07
CA ASP A 451 16.32 7.28 -25.47
C ASP A 451 16.46 6.30 -24.28
N THR A 452 16.38 6.81 -23.05
CA THR A 452 16.56 6.07 -21.78
C THR A 452 15.54 6.55 -20.74
N GLU A 453 15.27 5.77 -19.70
CA GLU A 453 14.38 6.18 -18.59
C GLU A 453 14.85 7.44 -17.83
N GLY A 454 16.12 7.83 -17.96
CA GLY A 454 16.70 9.05 -17.37
C GLY A 454 16.20 10.36 -18.00
N GLY A 455 15.42 10.25 -19.07
CA GLY A 455 14.60 11.33 -19.61
C GLY A 455 15.37 12.43 -20.34
N GLY A 456 14.67 13.52 -20.67
CA GLY A 456 15.19 14.81 -21.07
C GLY A 456 14.92 15.89 -20.00
N ALA A 457 14.63 17.11 -20.47
CA ALA A 457 14.36 18.24 -19.59
C ALA A 457 13.29 19.16 -20.14
N VAL A 458 12.69 19.93 -19.25
CA VAL A 458 11.75 20.98 -19.56
C VAL A 458 12.18 22.27 -18.88
N ARG A 459 12.21 23.37 -19.65
CA ARG A 459 12.61 24.67 -19.15
C ARG A 459 11.38 25.50 -18.78
N ARG A 460 11.34 25.94 -17.53
CA ARG A 460 10.25 26.74 -16.93
C ARG A 460 10.84 27.97 -16.23
N GLY A 461 10.00 28.91 -15.85
CA GLY A 461 10.42 30.12 -15.13
C GLY A 461 9.92 30.09 -13.69
N VAL A 462 10.74 30.58 -12.77
CA VAL A 462 10.34 30.81 -11.37
C VAL A 462 10.71 32.21 -10.91
N PRO A 463 9.87 32.85 -10.08
CA PRO A 463 10.21 34.09 -9.39
C PRO A 463 11.25 33.81 -8.30
N VAL A 464 12.26 34.66 -8.17
CA VAL A 464 13.34 34.45 -7.19
C VAL A 464 13.68 35.70 -6.40
N ARG A 465 14.19 35.48 -5.19
CA ARG A 465 14.76 36.52 -4.33
C ARG A 465 16.19 36.16 -3.95
N ARG A 466 17.01 37.18 -3.69
CA ARG A 466 18.34 37.01 -3.10
C ARG A 466 18.27 37.15 -1.59
N LEU A 467 18.68 36.10 -0.87
CA LEU A 467 18.88 36.14 0.58
C LEU A 467 20.37 35.89 0.86
N GLY A 468 21.07 36.96 1.24
CA GLY A 468 22.52 36.97 1.29
C GLY A 468 23.12 36.63 -0.08
N VAL A 469 23.96 35.59 -0.12
CA VAL A 469 24.59 35.11 -1.37
C VAL A 469 23.77 34.04 -2.11
N ARG A 470 22.61 33.64 -1.58
CA ARG A 470 21.79 32.55 -2.12
C ARG A 470 20.66 33.10 -2.97
N LEU A 471 20.44 32.47 -4.13
CA LEU A 471 19.23 32.67 -4.93
C LEU A 471 18.20 31.63 -4.52
N VAL A 472 16.99 32.06 -4.18
CA VAL A 472 15.94 31.20 -3.64
C VAL A 472 14.59 31.41 -4.31
N THR A 473 13.77 30.36 -4.28
CA THR A 473 12.35 30.32 -4.68
C THR A 473 11.56 29.52 -3.64
N THR A 474 10.23 29.59 -3.60
CA THR A 474 9.44 28.67 -2.77
C THR A 474 9.25 27.30 -3.43
N VAL A 475 8.95 26.27 -2.65
CA VAL A 475 8.51 24.96 -3.16
C VAL A 475 7.23 25.11 -3.99
N PHE A 476 6.30 25.97 -3.59
CA PHE A 476 5.09 26.25 -4.37
C PHE A 476 5.41 26.79 -5.77
N ASP A 477 6.35 27.71 -5.88
CA ASP A 477 6.77 28.26 -7.18
C ASP A 477 7.39 27.18 -8.08
N LEU A 478 8.17 26.26 -7.49
CA LEU A 478 8.67 25.07 -8.19
C LEU A 478 7.56 24.11 -8.59
N LEU A 479 6.54 23.92 -7.74
CA LEU A 479 5.38 23.08 -8.03
C LEU A 479 4.58 23.65 -9.21
N MET A 480 4.31 24.97 -9.22
CA MET A 480 3.61 25.65 -10.31
C MET A 480 4.38 25.50 -11.63
N ALA A 481 5.71 25.63 -11.59
CA ALA A 481 6.57 25.39 -12.76
C ALA A 481 6.53 23.93 -13.21
N GLN A 482 6.69 22.97 -12.29
CA GLN A 482 6.65 21.53 -12.57
C GLN A 482 5.32 21.13 -13.20
N TYR A 483 4.19 21.59 -12.67
CA TYR A 483 2.85 21.33 -13.20
C TYR A 483 2.49 22.21 -14.40
N ALA A 484 3.44 22.97 -14.96
CA ALA A 484 3.27 23.77 -16.16
C ALA A 484 2.14 24.82 -16.06
N VAL A 485 1.94 25.44 -14.89
CA VAL A 485 0.93 26.49 -14.71
C VAL A 485 1.52 27.86 -15.03
N PRO A 486 1.16 28.48 -16.18
CA PRO A 486 1.77 29.75 -16.58
C PRO A 486 1.36 30.89 -15.65
N ARG A 487 2.31 31.80 -15.44
CA ARG A 487 2.12 33.09 -14.78
C ARG A 487 2.90 34.14 -15.57
N ASP A 488 2.30 35.30 -15.79
CA ASP A 488 2.80 36.31 -16.72
C ASP A 488 4.23 36.76 -16.39
N GLY A 489 5.03 37.03 -17.42
CA GLY A 489 6.42 37.50 -17.25
C GLY A 489 7.43 36.46 -16.76
N LEU A 490 7.03 35.22 -16.46
CA LEU A 490 7.98 34.15 -16.16
C LEU A 490 8.55 33.54 -17.46
N PRO A 491 9.90 33.38 -17.57
CA PRO A 491 10.53 32.86 -18.78
C PRO A 491 10.26 31.37 -18.98
N GLY A 492 10.65 30.83 -20.13
CA GLY A 492 10.60 29.39 -20.42
C GLY A 492 9.44 28.98 -21.31
N GLN A 493 9.21 27.67 -21.41
CA GLN A 493 8.16 27.09 -22.23
C GLN A 493 6.91 26.95 -21.37
N TRP A 494 5.72 27.26 -21.90
CA TRP A 494 4.46 27.16 -21.18
C TRP A 494 3.36 26.65 -22.12
N PRO A 495 2.34 25.93 -21.61
CA PRO A 495 1.23 25.48 -22.44
C PRO A 495 0.37 26.64 -22.91
N SER A 496 -0.13 26.55 -24.15
CA SER A 496 -1.12 27.51 -24.66
C SER A 496 -2.51 27.35 -24.02
N GLY A 497 -2.79 26.17 -23.47
CA GLY A 497 -4.07 25.82 -22.87
C GLY A 497 -4.13 24.35 -22.46
N TYR A 498 -5.29 23.89 -21.99
CA TYR A 498 -5.50 22.48 -21.62
C TYR A 498 -5.48 21.52 -22.81
N ASP A 499 -5.70 22.05 -24.01
CA ASP A 499 -5.67 21.36 -25.30
C ASP A 499 -4.25 21.19 -25.87
N ASP A 500 -3.24 21.80 -25.26
CA ASP A 500 -1.84 21.70 -25.70
C ASP A 500 -1.23 20.34 -25.32
N ALA A 501 -1.24 19.40 -26.26
CA ALA A 501 -0.65 18.07 -26.07
C ALA A 501 0.89 18.05 -26.10
N ALA A 502 1.55 19.12 -26.56
CA ALA A 502 3.00 19.16 -26.69
C ALA A 502 3.70 19.45 -25.35
N GLN A 503 2.99 20.13 -24.43
CA GLN A 503 3.50 20.46 -23.11
C GLN A 503 3.12 19.41 -22.07
N PRO A 504 4.08 18.91 -21.26
CA PRO A 504 3.80 17.90 -20.26
C PRO A 504 2.82 18.44 -19.20
N TYR A 505 2.04 17.50 -18.65
CA TYR A 505 1.07 17.70 -17.56
C TYR A 505 -0.20 18.46 -17.93
N THR A 506 -0.46 18.77 -19.19
CA THR A 506 -1.79 19.26 -19.61
C THR A 506 -2.80 18.11 -19.72
N PRO A 507 -4.11 18.38 -19.66
CA PRO A 507 -5.15 17.39 -19.95
C PRO A 507 -5.02 16.71 -21.33
N ALA A 508 -4.60 17.44 -22.37
CA ALA A 508 -4.37 16.86 -23.70
C ALA A 508 -3.11 16.00 -23.78
N TRP A 509 -2.03 16.39 -23.09
CA TRP A 509 -0.81 15.58 -23.01
C TRP A 509 -1.07 14.24 -22.33
N GLN A 510 -1.75 14.23 -21.18
CA GLN A 510 -2.00 12.98 -20.48
C GLN A 510 -2.90 12.05 -21.30
N GLN A 511 -3.82 12.58 -22.12
CA GLN A 511 -4.72 11.75 -22.93
C GLN A 511 -3.94 10.85 -23.90
N ALA A 512 -2.84 11.34 -24.47
CA ALA A 512 -1.98 10.56 -25.36
C ALA A 512 -1.23 9.42 -24.63
N ILE A 513 -1.04 9.55 -23.31
CA ILE A 513 -0.30 8.59 -22.48
C ILE A 513 -1.25 7.59 -21.83
N THR A 514 -2.36 8.08 -21.27
CA THR A 514 -3.25 7.31 -20.38
C THR A 514 -4.46 6.75 -21.10
N SER A 515 -4.76 7.24 -22.31
CA SER A 515 -6.02 7.03 -23.03
C SER A 515 -7.27 7.64 -22.37
N VAL A 516 -7.15 8.30 -21.21
CA VAL A 516 -8.28 8.97 -20.56
C VAL A 516 -8.59 10.29 -21.28
N PRO A 517 -9.84 10.54 -21.72
CA PRO A 517 -10.18 11.78 -22.38
C PRO A 517 -9.84 13.02 -21.54
N ALA A 518 -9.20 14.01 -22.16
CA ALA A 518 -8.79 15.28 -21.53
C ALA A 518 -9.96 15.98 -20.83
N ALA A 519 -11.14 15.96 -21.46
CA ALA A 519 -12.37 16.50 -20.88
C ALA A 519 -12.79 15.76 -19.60
N ALA A 520 -12.63 14.44 -19.54
CA ALA A 520 -12.95 13.64 -18.37
C ALA A 520 -11.97 13.90 -17.22
N ALA A 521 -10.66 13.92 -17.51
CA ALA A 521 -9.62 14.26 -16.54
C ALA A 521 -9.85 15.66 -15.94
N THR A 522 -10.14 16.65 -16.79
CA THR A 522 -10.42 18.03 -16.39
C THR A 522 -11.69 18.11 -15.52
N ARG A 523 -12.77 17.42 -15.92
CA ARG A 523 -14.02 17.39 -15.16
C ARG A 523 -13.80 16.79 -13.77
N VAL A 524 -13.18 15.62 -13.66
CA VAL A 524 -12.95 14.96 -12.38
C VAL A 524 -12.04 15.79 -11.47
N ALA A 525 -11.02 16.45 -12.01
CA ALA A 525 -10.18 17.38 -11.25
C ALA A 525 -10.99 18.54 -10.65
N ARG A 526 -11.84 19.18 -11.46
CA ARG A 526 -12.73 20.27 -11.01
C ARG A 526 -13.73 19.81 -9.97
N GLU A 527 -14.38 18.67 -10.20
CA GLU A 527 -15.36 18.12 -9.28
C GLU A 527 -14.72 17.75 -7.94
N PHE A 528 -13.56 17.10 -7.96
CA PHE A 528 -12.82 16.74 -6.74
C PHE A 528 -12.45 17.98 -5.92
N ALA A 529 -11.82 18.98 -6.56
CA ALA A 529 -11.44 20.22 -5.89
C ALA A 529 -12.67 21.02 -5.42
N ARG A 530 -13.72 21.13 -6.24
CA ARG A 530 -14.93 21.86 -5.84
C ARG A 530 -15.65 21.18 -4.68
N SER A 531 -15.72 19.84 -4.67
CA SER A 531 -16.29 19.08 -3.55
C SER A 531 -15.48 19.31 -2.27
N ALA A 532 -14.15 19.25 -2.35
CA ALA A 532 -13.28 19.52 -1.21
C ALA A 532 -13.43 20.97 -0.70
N GLU A 533 -13.53 21.96 -1.58
CA GLU A 533 -13.78 23.36 -1.22
C GLU A 533 -15.12 23.52 -0.47
N CYS A 534 -16.21 22.96 -1.02
CA CYS A 534 -17.55 23.09 -0.44
C CYS A 534 -17.71 22.32 0.88
N SER A 535 -16.95 21.24 1.07
CA SER A 535 -17.06 20.36 2.22
C SER A 535 -16.01 20.59 3.30
N GLY A 536 -15.02 21.46 3.04
CA GLY A 536 -13.89 21.68 3.93
C GLY A 536 -12.94 20.49 4.00
N GLY A 537 -12.62 19.88 2.85
CA GLY A 537 -11.60 18.83 2.72
C GLY A 537 -12.12 17.39 2.65
N ARG A 538 -13.42 17.15 2.48
CA ARG A 538 -13.99 15.78 2.46
C ARG A 538 -13.86 15.08 1.09
N GLY A 539 -12.69 15.19 0.47
CA GLY A 539 -12.31 14.49 -0.77
C GLY A 539 -11.27 13.40 -0.50
N MET A 540 -11.60 12.15 -0.81
CA MET A 540 -10.75 11.00 -0.49
C MET A 540 -10.30 10.25 -1.74
N ILE A 541 -9.05 9.78 -1.73
CA ILE A 541 -8.52 8.86 -2.76
C ILE A 541 -8.19 7.53 -2.10
N ALA A 542 -9.00 6.51 -2.37
CA ALA A 542 -8.73 5.13 -2.01
C ALA A 542 -7.79 4.49 -3.03
N MET A 543 -6.65 3.97 -2.57
CA MET A 543 -5.59 3.44 -3.43
C MET A 543 -5.04 2.12 -2.92
N GLY A 544 -4.35 1.37 -3.78
CA GLY A 544 -3.86 0.03 -3.43
C GLY A 544 -2.81 -0.49 -4.40
N ALA A 545 -2.69 -1.82 -4.47
CA ALA A 545 -1.64 -2.50 -5.22
C ALA A 545 -1.62 -2.16 -6.72
N GLY A 546 -2.77 -1.85 -7.34
CA GLY A 546 -2.84 -1.51 -8.76
C GLY A 546 -2.05 -0.26 -9.15
N THR A 547 -1.77 0.62 -8.18
CA THR A 547 -0.90 1.79 -8.32
C THR A 547 0.40 1.67 -7.50
N ASN A 548 0.45 0.83 -6.47
CA ASN A 548 1.63 0.67 -5.60
C ASN A 548 2.66 -0.37 -6.09
N HIS A 549 2.23 -1.40 -6.84
CA HIS A 549 3.08 -2.50 -7.30
C HIS A 549 3.79 -2.19 -8.63
N TRP A 550 3.94 -0.92 -8.95
CA TRP A 550 4.74 -0.42 -10.07
C TRP A 550 6.11 0.04 -9.60
N PHE A 551 7.11 -0.04 -10.48
CA PHE A 551 8.47 0.38 -10.16
C PHE A 551 8.54 1.86 -9.73
N HIS A 552 7.78 2.73 -10.39
CA HIS A 552 7.65 4.16 -10.06
C HIS A 552 6.39 4.48 -9.22
N SER A 553 5.99 3.58 -8.33
CA SER A 553 4.83 3.79 -7.46
C SER A 553 4.98 5.00 -6.54
N ASP A 554 6.21 5.34 -6.16
CA ASP A 554 6.51 6.55 -5.39
C ASP A 554 6.07 7.82 -6.13
N GLN A 555 6.33 7.91 -7.44
CA GLN A 555 5.90 9.05 -8.26
C GLN A 555 4.38 9.08 -8.38
N ILE A 556 3.75 7.94 -8.66
CA ILE A 556 2.28 7.84 -8.76
C ILE A 556 1.63 8.30 -7.44
N TYR A 557 2.05 7.75 -6.30
CA TYR A 557 1.47 8.09 -5.01
C TYR A 557 1.71 9.55 -4.61
N ARG A 558 2.90 10.10 -4.89
CA ARG A 558 3.17 11.52 -4.63
C ARG A 558 2.22 12.43 -5.40
N THR A 559 1.84 12.09 -6.63
CA THR A 559 0.84 12.88 -7.36
C THR A 559 -0.53 12.84 -6.69
N PHE A 560 -0.95 11.69 -6.16
CA PHE A 560 -2.21 11.58 -5.40
C PHE A 560 -2.16 12.39 -4.10
N PHE A 561 -1.03 12.34 -3.38
CA PHE A 561 -0.83 13.15 -2.19
C PHE A 561 -0.83 14.65 -2.51
N THR A 562 -0.25 15.05 -3.64
CA THR A 562 -0.35 16.44 -4.10
C THR A 562 -1.79 16.85 -4.33
N LEU A 563 -2.63 16.02 -4.96
CA LEU A 563 -4.05 16.32 -5.13
C LEU A 563 -4.77 16.50 -3.78
N THR A 564 -4.57 15.57 -2.84
CA THR A 564 -5.24 15.63 -1.53
C THR A 564 -4.73 16.78 -0.67
N MET A 565 -3.43 17.10 -0.70
CA MET A 565 -2.85 18.23 0.05
C MET A 565 -3.26 19.58 -0.54
N LEU A 566 -3.27 19.74 -1.88
CA LEU A 566 -3.72 20.98 -2.52
C LEU A 566 -5.20 21.27 -2.23
N CYS A 567 -6.02 20.22 -2.13
CA CYS A 567 -7.43 20.35 -1.80
C CYS A 567 -7.71 20.33 -0.28
N GLY A 568 -6.68 20.32 0.56
CA GLY A 568 -6.81 20.35 2.02
C GLY A 568 -7.47 19.14 2.65
N CYS A 569 -7.41 17.98 2.00
CA CYS A 569 -8.15 16.80 2.44
C CYS A 569 -7.44 15.98 3.52
N GLN A 570 -6.11 16.06 3.61
CA GLN A 570 -5.35 15.22 4.54
C GLN A 570 -5.59 15.66 6.00
N GLY A 571 -5.97 14.71 6.86
CA GLY A 571 -6.29 14.97 8.28
C GLY A 571 -7.74 15.42 8.54
N VAL A 572 -8.63 15.33 7.54
CA VAL A 572 -10.06 15.65 7.66
C VAL A 572 -10.87 14.35 7.55
N ASN A 573 -11.86 14.13 8.44
CA ASN A 573 -12.79 13.00 8.32
C ASN A 573 -13.51 13.01 6.97
N GLY A 574 -13.46 11.90 6.24
CA GLY A 574 -13.95 11.81 4.87
C GLY A 574 -12.98 12.34 3.81
N GLY A 575 -11.74 12.65 4.17
CA GLY A 575 -10.71 13.18 3.30
C GLY A 575 -9.38 12.44 3.40
N GLY A 576 -8.50 12.70 2.44
CA GLY A 576 -7.09 12.27 2.48
C GLY A 576 -6.79 11.05 1.63
N TRP A 577 -5.59 10.50 1.82
CA TRP A 577 -5.21 9.24 1.16
C TRP A 577 -5.68 8.04 1.97
N ALA A 578 -6.22 7.05 1.28
CA ALA A 578 -6.75 5.84 1.89
C ALA A 578 -6.11 4.61 1.22
N HIS A 579 -4.87 4.31 1.62
CA HIS A 579 -4.07 3.23 1.06
C HIS A 579 -4.39 1.88 1.73
N TYR A 580 -4.86 0.90 0.96
CA TYR A 580 -5.22 -0.42 1.47
C TYR A 580 -4.59 -1.56 0.68
N VAL A 581 -3.79 -2.37 1.37
CA VAL A 581 -3.02 -3.51 0.84
C VAL A 581 -3.15 -4.72 1.77
N GLY A 582 -2.04 -5.20 2.36
CA GLY A 582 -2.00 -6.11 3.50
C GLY A 582 -2.32 -5.48 4.86
N GLN A 583 -2.51 -6.33 5.86
CA GLN A 583 -2.93 -6.00 7.22
C GLN A 583 -1.73 -5.56 8.07
N GLU A 584 -1.09 -4.44 7.71
CA GLU A 584 0.15 -4.00 8.36
C GLU A 584 -0.06 -3.51 9.82
N LYS A 585 -1.18 -2.83 10.09
CA LYS A 585 -1.37 -2.03 11.30
C LYS A 585 -1.52 -2.86 12.58
N VAL A 586 -0.42 -3.10 13.29
CA VAL A 586 -0.45 -3.62 14.67
C VAL A 586 -0.79 -2.47 15.62
N ARG A 587 -2.06 -2.35 16.00
CA ARG A 587 -2.51 -1.27 16.90
C ARG A 587 -1.76 -1.22 18.24
N PRO A 588 -1.56 -2.31 19.00
CA PRO A 588 -0.78 -2.29 20.24
C PRO A 588 0.73 -2.44 19.97
N LEU A 589 1.29 -1.62 19.08
CA LEU A 589 2.63 -1.80 18.51
C LEU A 589 3.74 -1.88 19.57
N THR A 590 3.83 -0.92 20.48
CA THR A 590 4.95 -0.79 21.42
C THR A 590 5.00 -1.94 22.42
N GLY A 591 3.84 -2.36 22.95
CA GLY A 591 3.74 -3.53 23.83
C GLY A 591 4.06 -4.84 23.09
N TRP A 592 3.54 -4.99 21.87
CA TRP A 592 3.81 -6.16 21.04
C TRP A 592 5.30 -6.28 20.67
N GLN A 593 5.97 -5.18 20.32
CA GLN A 593 7.39 -5.17 19.93
C GLN A 593 8.30 -5.67 21.06
N GLN A 594 7.99 -5.36 22.32
CA GLN A 594 8.77 -5.87 23.47
C GLN A 594 8.80 -7.40 23.47
N VAL A 595 7.64 -8.03 23.25
CA VAL A 595 7.51 -9.49 23.24
C VAL A 595 8.09 -10.09 21.96
N ALA A 596 7.65 -9.60 20.80
CA ALA A 596 7.98 -10.18 19.49
C ALA A 596 9.48 -10.14 19.18
N PHE A 597 10.16 -9.09 19.61
CA PHE A 597 11.59 -8.91 19.35
C PHE A 597 12.45 -9.09 20.61
N ALA A 598 11.91 -9.69 21.67
CA ALA A 598 12.65 -9.94 22.91
C ALA A 598 13.37 -8.70 23.48
N LEU A 599 12.81 -7.49 23.27
CA LEU A 599 13.42 -6.23 23.72
C LEU A 599 13.37 -6.08 25.25
N ASP A 600 12.54 -6.91 25.89
CA ASP A 600 12.51 -7.13 27.34
C ASP A 600 13.74 -7.88 27.87
N TRP A 601 14.51 -8.57 27.01
CA TRP A 601 15.74 -9.29 27.38
C TRP A 601 17.00 -8.68 26.79
N GLN A 602 16.97 -8.23 25.54
CA GLN A 602 18.16 -7.80 24.81
C GLN A 602 17.84 -6.77 23.72
N ARG A 603 18.74 -5.80 23.55
CA ARG A 603 18.60 -4.71 22.57
C ARG A 603 19.98 -4.38 21.95
N PRO A 604 20.08 -4.15 20.63
CA PRO A 604 19.04 -4.30 19.60
C PRO A 604 18.92 -5.75 19.09
N THR A 605 17.84 -6.03 18.36
CA THR A 605 17.67 -7.24 17.54
C THR A 605 18.13 -7.03 16.10
N ARG A 606 18.09 -8.10 15.28
CA ARG A 606 18.51 -8.07 13.87
C ARG A 606 17.32 -8.05 12.93
N HIS A 607 16.89 -6.86 12.55
CA HIS A 607 15.94 -6.65 11.45
C HIS A 607 16.68 -6.52 10.11
N MET A 608 16.10 -7.02 9.03
CA MET A 608 16.68 -6.97 7.68
C MET A 608 15.60 -6.73 6.62
N THR A 609 15.90 -5.87 5.65
CA THR A 609 15.01 -5.60 4.50
C THR A 609 14.89 -6.84 3.61
N GLY A 610 13.67 -7.34 3.44
CA GLY A 610 13.36 -8.58 2.73
C GLY A 610 13.75 -8.50 1.26
N THR A 611 13.44 -7.39 0.59
CA THR A 611 13.76 -7.18 -0.84
C THR A 611 15.26 -7.29 -1.09
N SER A 612 16.06 -6.55 -0.32
CA SER A 612 17.52 -6.59 -0.46
C SER A 612 18.08 -7.96 -0.10
N PHE A 613 17.53 -8.62 0.92
CA PHE A 613 17.96 -9.96 1.33
C PHE A 613 17.73 -10.99 0.21
N PHE A 614 16.52 -11.07 -0.35
CA PHE A 614 16.22 -12.04 -1.40
C PHE A 614 16.96 -11.72 -2.69
N TYR A 615 17.02 -10.44 -3.11
CA TYR A 615 17.77 -10.02 -4.30
C TYR A 615 19.23 -10.49 -4.27
N LEU A 616 19.88 -10.40 -3.11
CA LEU A 616 21.25 -10.86 -2.91
C LEU A 616 21.37 -12.38 -2.77
N HIS A 617 20.59 -13.00 -1.88
CA HIS A 617 20.79 -14.41 -1.49
C HIS A 617 20.13 -15.42 -2.43
N THR A 618 19.31 -14.96 -3.37
CA THR A 618 18.79 -15.75 -4.48
C THR A 618 19.47 -15.42 -5.81
N ASP A 619 20.55 -14.63 -5.76
CA ASP A 619 21.39 -14.29 -6.91
C ASP A 619 20.67 -13.58 -8.07
N GLN A 620 19.53 -12.94 -7.80
CA GLN A 620 18.75 -12.22 -8.82
C GLN A 620 19.55 -11.08 -9.45
N TRP A 621 20.38 -10.39 -8.66
CA TRP A 621 21.27 -9.33 -9.13
C TRP A 621 22.21 -9.74 -10.26
N ARG A 622 22.51 -11.04 -10.41
CA ARG A 622 23.35 -11.56 -11.51
C ARG A 622 22.66 -11.50 -12.87
N TYR A 623 21.34 -11.31 -12.88
CA TYR A 623 20.50 -11.27 -14.06
C TYR A 623 19.91 -9.88 -14.31
N GLU A 624 20.39 -8.87 -13.58
CA GLU A 624 19.96 -7.48 -13.75
C GLU A 624 20.30 -6.98 -15.15
N GLN A 625 19.32 -6.37 -15.82
CA GLN A 625 19.45 -5.96 -17.23
C GLN A 625 19.78 -4.48 -17.41
N PHE A 626 19.47 -3.64 -16.42
CA PHE A 626 19.71 -2.21 -16.49
C PHE A 626 20.45 -1.68 -15.25
N GLY A 627 21.22 -0.61 -15.46
CA GLY A 627 22.02 0.05 -14.45
C GLY A 627 21.30 1.23 -13.80
N ALA A 628 21.83 1.70 -12.68
CA ALA A 628 21.29 2.88 -11.99
C ALA A 628 21.45 4.18 -12.80
N ASP A 629 22.33 4.20 -13.80
CA ASP A 629 22.51 5.30 -14.75
C ASP A 629 21.29 5.48 -15.65
N GLU A 630 20.56 4.40 -15.97
CA GLU A 630 19.34 4.46 -16.77
C GLU A 630 18.21 5.20 -16.05
N LEU A 631 18.17 5.18 -14.71
CA LEU A 631 17.18 5.94 -13.91
C LEU A 631 17.65 7.31 -13.46
N SER A 632 18.93 7.62 -13.67
CA SER A 632 19.52 8.84 -13.15
C SER A 632 19.04 10.04 -13.95
N SER A 633 18.57 11.09 -13.27
CA SER A 633 18.35 12.38 -13.93
C SER A 633 19.65 12.82 -14.62
N ARG A 634 19.56 13.28 -15.87
CA ARG A 634 20.69 13.90 -16.59
C ARG A 634 21.36 15.05 -15.82
N TRP A 635 20.68 15.56 -14.79
CA TRP A 635 21.11 16.68 -13.97
C TRP A 635 21.71 16.30 -12.61
N ALA A 636 21.73 15.01 -12.28
CA ALA A 636 22.28 14.50 -11.03
C ALA A 636 23.80 14.76 -10.91
N ARG A 637 24.28 14.97 -9.68
CA ARG A 637 25.71 15.00 -9.35
C ARG A 637 26.14 13.64 -8.82
N GLY A 638 27.27 13.12 -9.31
CA GLY A 638 27.92 11.95 -8.70
C GLY A 638 27.24 10.60 -8.97
N CYS A 639 26.61 10.42 -10.13
CA CYS A 639 26.14 9.10 -10.55
C CYS A 639 27.30 8.09 -10.53
N SER A 640 27.07 6.92 -9.91
CA SER A 640 28.02 5.81 -10.01
C SER A 640 28.15 5.42 -11.49
N PRO A 641 29.37 5.12 -11.98
CA PRO A 641 29.55 4.63 -13.34
C PRO A 641 28.80 3.31 -13.51
N ALA A 642 28.41 3.01 -14.76
CA ALA A 642 27.71 1.81 -15.19
C ALA A 642 28.08 0.56 -14.35
N GLY A 643 27.09 -0.06 -13.72
CA GLY A 643 27.29 -1.22 -12.85
C GLY A 643 26.02 -1.62 -12.08
N PRO A 644 26.02 -2.83 -11.48
CA PRO A 644 24.86 -3.36 -10.75
C PRO A 644 24.50 -2.48 -9.55
N TRP A 645 23.21 -2.48 -9.20
CA TRP A 645 22.64 -1.68 -8.12
C TRP A 645 23.51 -1.71 -6.85
N PRO A 646 23.91 -0.56 -6.29
CA PRO A 646 24.89 -0.49 -5.23
C PRO A 646 24.28 -0.86 -3.87
N THR A 647 23.86 -2.12 -3.66
CA THR A 647 23.32 -2.60 -2.37
C THR A 647 24.35 -2.50 -1.21
N ARG A 648 25.65 -2.50 -1.54
CA ARG A 648 26.76 -2.45 -0.58
C ARG A 648 27.03 -1.06 0.00
N TRP A 649 26.73 0.00 -0.74
CA TRP A 649 27.05 1.36 -0.32
C TRP A 649 26.10 1.89 0.78
N PRO A 650 24.76 1.80 0.63
CA PRO A 650 23.82 2.16 1.67
C PRO A 650 24.06 1.38 2.98
N SER A 651 24.36 0.08 2.89
CA SER A 651 24.61 -0.75 4.07
C SER A 651 25.89 -0.38 4.82
N ARG A 652 26.91 0.17 4.14
CA ARG A 652 28.14 0.68 4.78
C ARG A 652 27.96 2.05 5.42
N ARG A 653 27.03 2.87 4.92
CA ARG A 653 26.68 4.18 5.50
C ARG A 653 25.66 4.10 6.62
N GLY A 654 25.19 2.90 6.97
CA GLY A 654 24.17 2.70 8.00
C GLY A 654 22.75 3.04 7.55
N TRP A 655 22.51 3.16 6.24
CA TRP A 655 21.19 3.49 5.67
C TRP A 655 20.25 2.28 5.60
N VAL A 656 20.79 1.07 5.42
CA VAL A 656 20.03 -0.19 5.40
C VAL A 656 20.78 -1.29 6.15
N GLY A 657 20.04 -2.31 6.59
CA GLY A 657 20.61 -3.48 7.25
C GLY A 657 21.71 -4.12 6.41
N ARG A 658 22.86 -4.41 7.02
CA ARG A 658 23.96 -5.15 6.38
C ARG A 658 23.75 -6.64 6.64
N PRO A 659 23.59 -7.50 5.62
CA PRO A 659 23.80 -8.92 5.81
C PRO A 659 25.24 -9.09 6.30
N ARG A 660 25.42 -9.43 7.58
CA ARG A 660 26.74 -9.82 8.11
C ARG A 660 27.11 -11.25 7.67
N ILE A 661 26.39 -11.78 6.68
CA ILE A 661 26.65 -13.01 5.94
C ILE A 661 27.93 -12.90 5.10
N ARG A 662 29.10 -13.06 5.72
CA ARG A 662 30.33 -13.51 5.05
C ARG A 662 30.09 -14.91 4.46
N CYS A 663 29.86 -15.01 3.16
CA CYS A 663 30.06 -16.27 2.44
C CYS A 663 31.55 -16.63 2.52
N SER A 664 31.92 -17.66 3.27
CA SER A 664 33.29 -18.17 3.37
C SER A 664 33.77 -18.93 2.12
N THR A 665 32.92 -19.08 1.10
CA THR A 665 33.29 -19.62 -0.23
C THR A 665 33.52 -18.54 -1.29
N ALA A 666 33.54 -17.26 -0.90
CA ALA A 666 33.95 -16.20 -1.81
C ALA A 666 35.46 -16.30 -2.08
N ILE A 667 35.80 -16.79 -3.27
CA ILE A 667 37.00 -16.36 -4.01
C ILE A 667 37.12 -14.84 -3.81
N PRO A 668 38.32 -14.30 -3.50
CA PRO A 668 38.48 -12.88 -3.22
C PRO A 668 37.83 -12.03 -4.32
N TRP A 669 36.92 -11.16 -3.92
CA TRP A 669 36.23 -10.20 -4.79
C TRP A 669 37.26 -9.18 -5.31
N THR A 670 38.00 -9.54 -6.36
CA THR A 670 38.75 -8.60 -7.19
C THR A 670 37.95 -8.38 -8.47
N TRP A 671 37.53 -7.14 -8.70
CA TRP A 671 36.99 -6.71 -9.99
C TRP A 671 38.04 -6.97 -11.07
N PRO A 672 37.75 -7.75 -12.13
CA PRO A 672 38.61 -7.74 -13.30
C PRO A 672 38.55 -6.33 -13.89
N THR A 673 39.71 -5.69 -14.03
CA THR A 673 39.87 -4.53 -14.91
C THR A 673 39.30 -4.88 -16.29
N PRO A 674 38.45 -4.01 -16.88
CA PRO A 674 37.94 -4.26 -18.22
C PRO A 674 39.13 -4.39 -19.19
N PRO A 675 39.13 -5.38 -20.10
CA PRO A 675 40.15 -5.46 -21.12
C PRO A 675 40.08 -4.19 -22.00
N PRO A 676 41.23 -3.66 -22.47
CA PRO A 676 41.23 -2.50 -23.36
C PRO A 676 40.44 -2.83 -24.63
N THR A 677 39.52 -1.94 -24.98
CA THR A 677 38.76 -1.96 -26.22
C THR A 677 39.72 -1.96 -27.41
N PRO A 678 39.65 -2.91 -28.35
CA PRO A 678 40.47 -2.86 -29.56
C PRO A 678 40.01 -1.69 -30.43
N ALA A 679 40.96 -0.83 -30.82
CA ALA A 679 40.76 0.24 -31.77
C ALA A 679 40.25 -0.34 -33.10
N LYS A 680 39.13 0.17 -33.60
CA LYS A 680 38.67 -0.11 -34.97
C LYS A 680 39.68 0.50 -35.95
N ALA A 681 40.45 -0.36 -36.61
CA ALA A 681 41.24 0.01 -37.77
C ALA A 681 40.30 0.37 -38.94
N SER A 682 40.62 1.48 -39.61
CA SER A 682 39.98 1.91 -40.86
C SER A 682 40.38 1.00 -42.02
N PRO A 683 39.46 0.57 -42.90
CA PRO A 683 39.83 -0.10 -44.13
C PRO A 683 40.27 0.95 -45.16
N THR A 684 41.52 0.85 -45.59
CA THR A 684 41.98 1.39 -46.87
C THR A 684 42.12 0.23 -47.84
N THR A 685 41.84 0.54 -49.11
CA THR A 685 41.68 -0.27 -50.33
C THR A 685 40.36 -1.02 -50.50
#